data_AF-A0A452UJB5-F1
#
_entry.id   AF-A0A452UJB5-F1
#
_cell.length_a   1.000
_cell.length_b   1.000
_cell.length_c   1.000
_cell.angle_alpha   90.00
_cell.angle_beta   90.00
_cell.angle_gamma   90.00
#
_symmetry.space_group_name_H-M   'P 1'
#
loop_
_entity.id
_entity.type
_entity.pdbx_description
1 polymer ?
#
loop_
_entity_poly.entity_id
_entity_poly.type
_entity_poly.pdbx_seq_one_letter_code
_entity_poly.pdbx_strand_id
1 'polypeptide(L)'
;MPGVTPKQSDTYFCMSVRLPVDEEAFVIDFKPRASMDTVHHMLLFGCNMPSSTGSYWFCDEGTCTDKANILYAWARNAPPTRLPKGVGFRVGGETGSKYFVLQVHYGDISAFRDNHKDCSGVSLHLTRLPQPLIAGMYLMMSVDTVIPPGEKVVNSDISCHYKKYPMHVFAYRVHTHHLGKVVSGYRVRNGQWTLIGRQSPQLPQAFYPVEHPVDVSFGDILAARCVFTGEGRTEATHIGGTSSDEMCNLYIMYYMEAKHAVSFMTCTQNVAPDLFRTIPPEANIPIPVKSEMVMMHGHHKETENRDKTSLLQQPKGEEEVLEQDFHVEEALDWPGVYLLPGQVSGVALDLQNNLVIFHRGDHVWDGNSFDSMFVYQQRGLGPIEEDTILVIDPNNAAVLQSSGKNLFYLPHGLSVDKDGNYWVTDVALHQVFKLDPNSKGGPLLILGRSMQPGSDRNHFCQPTDVAVDPDTGTIYVSDGYCNSRIVQFSPTGEFITQWGEESSRSNPKPGQFSVPHSLALVPHLGQLCVADRENGRIQCFTTDTKEFVREIKHASFGRNVFAISYIPGLLFAVNGKPFFGDQDPVQGFVMNFSSGEIIDVFKPVRKHFDMPHDIAASGDGTVYVGDAHTNTVWKFTLTEKMEHRSVKKAGIEVQETKADSEHKLEASSGRVLGRLRGKGSGGLNLGNFFASRKGYSRKGFDRLSTEGSDQEKDEDDGSESEEEYSAPLPAPSLPSS
;
A
#
# COMPACT_ATOMS: atom_id res chain seq x y z
N MET A 1 -15.07 -7.54 -27.48
CA MET A 1 -15.29 -8.58 -26.47
C MET A 1 -15.41 -9.94 -27.14
N PRO A 2 -14.87 -11.03 -26.56
CA PRO A 2 -14.84 -12.37 -27.18
C PRO A 2 -16.18 -13.14 -26.99
N GLY A 3 -17.32 -12.51 -27.29
CA GLY A 3 -18.63 -13.16 -27.16
C GLY A 3 -19.03 -13.44 -25.70
N VAL A 4 -19.05 -12.39 -24.88
CA VAL A 4 -19.32 -12.44 -23.43
C VAL A 4 -20.81 -12.33 -23.12
N THR A 5 -21.23 -12.79 -21.94
CA THR A 5 -22.62 -12.67 -21.47
C THR A 5 -22.62 -12.16 -20.03
N PRO A 6 -22.80 -10.84 -19.82
CA PRO A 6 -22.93 -10.25 -18.49
C PRO A 6 -24.06 -10.90 -17.69
N LYS A 7 -23.81 -11.17 -16.40
CA LYS A 7 -24.80 -11.82 -15.50
C LYS A 7 -25.40 -10.86 -14.48
N GLN A 8 -24.76 -9.72 -14.27
CA GLN A 8 -25.22 -8.67 -13.36
C GLN A 8 -25.20 -7.32 -14.11
N SER A 9 -26.15 -6.44 -13.78
CA SER A 9 -26.06 -5.04 -14.21
C SER A 9 -24.82 -4.39 -13.60
N ASP A 10 -24.35 -3.33 -14.24
CA ASP A 10 -23.13 -2.59 -13.88
C ASP A 10 -21.85 -3.46 -13.89
N THR A 11 -21.76 -4.42 -14.81
CA THR A 11 -20.56 -5.26 -14.98
C THR A 11 -19.54 -4.57 -15.87
N TYR A 12 -18.27 -4.55 -15.43
CA TYR A 12 -17.13 -4.08 -16.21
C TYR A 12 -16.29 -5.26 -16.68
N PHE A 13 -16.26 -5.49 -18.00
CA PHE A 13 -15.36 -6.46 -18.60
C PHE A 13 -14.19 -5.80 -19.29
N CYS A 14 -13.02 -6.42 -19.13
CA CYS A 14 -11.76 -6.02 -19.75
C CYS A 14 -11.27 -7.14 -20.66
N MET A 15 -10.63 -6.77 -21.76
CA MET A 15 -9.90 -7.70 -22.64
C MET A 15 -8.71 -7.00 -23.27
N SER A 16 -7.66 -7.75 -23.58
CA SER A 16 -6.46 -7.22 -24.22
C SER A 16 -6.30 -7.73 -25.65
N VAL A 17 -5.62 -6.92 -26.47
CA VAL A 17 -5.17 -7.28 -27.81
C VAL A 17 -3.75 -6.77 -27.96
N ARG A 18 -2.80 -7.68 -28.22
CA ARG A 18 -1.42 -7.30 -28.57
C ARG A 18 -1.42 -6.60 -29.92
N LEU A 19 -0.57 -5.58 -30.08
CA LEU A 19 -0.32 -5.01 -31.40
C LEU A 19 0.16 -6.10 -32.37
N PRO A 20 -0.33 -6.10 -33.62
CA PRO A 20 0.09 -7.09 -34.62
C PRO A 20 1.48 -6.80 -35.20
N VAL A 21 2.14 -5.72 -34.76
CA VAL A 21 3.45 -5.28 -35.24
C VAL A 21 4.28 -4.85 -34.03
N ASP A 22 5.56 -5.22 -34.01
CA ASP A 22 6.49 -4.77 -32.97
C ASP A 22 7.08 -3.39 -33.27
N GLU A 23 7.16 -3.02 -34.56
CA GLU A 23 7.56 -1.71 -35.06
C GLU A 23 6.61 -0.58 -34.59
N GLU A 24 7.10 0.65 -34.67
CA GLU A 24 6.28 1.83 -34.38
C GLU A 24 5.10 1.96 -35.36
N ALA A 25 3.91 2.21 -34.81
CA ALA A 25 2.69 2.45 -35.56
C ALA A 25 1.90 3.63 -34.95
N PHE A 26 0.93 4.14 -35.72
CA PHE A 26 0.13 5.29 -35.33
C PHE A 26 -1.36 4.96 -35.42
N VAL A 27 -2.08 5.15 -34.30
CA VAL A 27 -3.54 5.08 -34.27
C VAL A 27 -4.10 6.41 -34.77
N ILE A 28 -4.81 6.39 -35.90
CA ILE A 28 -5.30 7.60 -36.59
C ILE A 28 -6.83 7.70 -36.67
N ASP A 29 -7.57 6.65 -36.29
CA ASP A 29 -9.03 6.68 -36.22
C ASP A 29 -9.57 5.62 -35.25
N PHE A 30 -10.73 5.90 -34.65
CA PHE A 30 -11.45 5.02 -33.72
C PHE A 30 -12.90 4.88 -34.19
N LYS A 31 -13.36 3.64 -34.37
CA LYS A 31 -14.75 3.34 -34.74
C LYS A 31 -15.40 2.48 -33.67
N PRO A 32 -16.29 3.04 -32.83
CA PRO A 32 -16.98 2.26 -31.81
C PRO A 32 -17.95 1.26 -32.45
N ARG A 33 -17.99 0.04 -31.91
CA ARG A 33 -18.95 -1.02 -32.24
C ARG A 33 -19.60 -1.47 -30.95
N ALA A 34 -20.61 -0.73 -30.50
CA ALA A 34 -21.30 -0.99 -29.24
C ALA A 34 -22.73 -1.47 -29.50
N SER A 35 -23.17 -2.48 -28.76
CA SER A 35 -24.57 -2.87 -28.68
C SER A 35 -25.35 -1.81 -27.89
N MET A 36 -26.10 -0.98 -28.60
CA MET A 36 -26.77 0.22 -28.05
C MET A 36 -27.79 -0.09 -26.95
N ASP A 37 -28.29 -1.32 -26.89
CA ASP A 37 -29.27 -1.72 -25.87
C ASP A 37 -28.60 -1.92 -24.50
N THR A 38 -27.35 -2.40 -24.47
CA THR A 38 -26.71 -2.84 -23.21
C THR A 38 -25.43 -2.10 -22.84
N VAL A 39 -24.57 -1.74 -23.80
CA VAL A 39 -23.28 -1.11 -23.49
C VAL A 39 -23.50 0.33 -23.06
N HIS A 40 -23.03 0.66 -21.87
CA HIS A 40 -23.16 1.97 -21.28
C HIS A 40 -22.01 2.89 -21.72
N HIS A 41 -20.77 2.44 -21.58
CA HIS A 41 -19.57 3.14 -22.07
C HIS A 41 -18.43 2.16 -22.35
N MET A 42 -17.43 2.61 -23.11
CA MET A 42 -16.22 1.85 -23.42
C MET A 42 -15.00 2.74 -23.27
N LEU A 43 -13.93 2.22 -22.68
CA LEU A 43 -12.63 2.87 -22.57
C LEU A 43 -11.58 2.00 -23.26
N LEU A 44 -10.65 2.64 -23.95
CA LEU A 44 -9.52 1.98 -24.59
C LEU A 44 -8.23 2.57 -24.05
N PHE A 45 -7.36 1.68 -23.56
CA PHE A 45 -6.07 2.00 -23.00
C PHE A 45 -4.96 1.40 -23.86
N GLY A 46 -3.81 2.09 -23.89
CA GLY A 46 -2.54 1.53 -24.33
C GLY A 46 -1.65 1.26 -23.12
N CYS A 47 -1.13 0.05 -23.01
CA CYS A 47 -0.17 -0.34 -21.98
C CYS A 47 0.74 -1.47 -22.48
N ASN A 48 1.70 -1.88 -21.66
CA ASN A 48 2.65 -2.94 -22.00
C ASN A 48 2.29 -4.27 -21.33
N MET A 49 1.60 -4.22 -20.19
CA MET A 49 1.27 -5.39 -19.39
C MET A 49 -0.21 -5.32 -18.98
N PRO A 50 -1.12 -5.96 -19.74
CA PRO A 50 -2.51 -6.12 -19.31
C PRO A 50 -2.61 -6.85 -17.97
N SER A 51 -3.60 -6.53 -17.14
CA SER A 51 -3.76 -7.15 -15.81
C SER A 51 -4.07 -8.65 -15.85
N SER A 52 -4.51 -9.18 -17.00
CA SER A 52 -4.76 -10.61 -17.18
C SER A 52 -4.41 -11.05 -18.60
N THR A 53 -4.02 -12.33 -18.71
CA THR A 53 -3.79 -13.04 -19.98
C THR A 53 -5.03 -13.79 -20.47
N GLY A 54 -6.12 -13.78 -19.68
CA GLY A 54 -7.38 -14.41 -20.04
C GLY A 54 -8.04 -13.77 -21.27
N SER A 55 -8.96 -14.51 -21.90
CA SER A 55 -9.70 -14.01 -23.09
C SER A 55 -10.48 -12.71 -22.80
N TYR A 56 -11.00 -12.60 -21.58
CA TYR A 56 -11.55 -11.40 -20.95
C TYR A 56 -11.55 -11.63 -19.42
N TRP A 57 -11.67 -10.57 -18.64
CA TRP A 57 -11.71 -10.60 -17.17
C TRP A 57 -12.59 -9.48 -16.62
N PHE A 58 -12.87 -9.45 -15.31
CA PHE A 58 -13.55 -8.32 -14.68
C PHE A 58 -12.56 -7.19 -14.45
N CYS A 59 -12.87 -5.96 -14.89
CA CYS A 59 -11.93 -4.85 -14.76
C CYS A 59 -11.60 -4.46 -13.32
N ASP A 60 -12.39 -4.93 -12.33
CA ASP A 60 -12.11 -4.77 -10.90
C ASP A 60 -10.83 -5.48 -10.46
N GLU A 61 -10.39 -6.50 -11.22
CA GLU A 61 -9.09 -7.18 -11.07
C GLU A 61 -7.92 -6.30 -11.57
N GLY A 62 -8.21 -5.21 -12.29
CA GLY A 62 -7.24 -4.29 -12.89
C GLY A 62 -7.40 -4.15 -14.40
N THR A 63 -6.90 -3.03 -14.94
CA THR A 63 -6.87 -2.79 -16.41
C THR A 63 -5.51 -3.14 -17.01
N CYS A 64 -4.44 -2.53 -16.47
CA CYS A 64 -3.05 -2.87 -16.78
C CYS A 64 -2.27 -2.91 -15.45
N THR A 65 -1.20 -3.71 -15.37
CA THR A 65 -0.28 -3.69 -14.22
C THR A 65 0.67 -2.49 -14.31
N ASP A 66 1.08 -2.13 -15.54
CA ASP A 66 1.76 -0.87 -15.81
C ASP A 66 0.76 0.28 -16.03
N LYS A 67 1.28 1.46 -16.35
CA LYS A 67 0.46 2.66 -16.51
C LYS A 67 -0.48 2.55 -17.72
N ALA A 68 -1.77 2.44 -17.44
CA ALA A 68 -2.82 2.47 -18.46
C ALA A 68 -2.97 3.89 -19.07
N ASN A 69 -2.51 4.07 -20.31
CA ASN A 69 -2.65 5.34 -21.02
C ASN A 69 -3.98 5.35 -21.76
N ILE A 70 -4.94 6.18 -21.33
CA ILE A 70 -6.23 6.28 -22.05
C ILE A 70 -6.03 6.88 -23.45
N LEU A 71 -6.50 6.15 -24.46
CA LEU A 71 -6.40 6.54 -25.87
C LEU A 71 -7.75 7.00 -26.41
N TYR A 72 -8.83 6.34 -25.97
CA TYR A 72 -10.18 6.61 -26.46
C TYR A 72 -11.23 6.31 -25.39
N ALA A 73 -12.31 7.08 -25.42
CA ALA A 73 -13.49 6.88 -24.59
C ALA A 73 -14.73 7.06 -25.45
N TRP A 74 -15.68 6.14 -25.31
CA TRP A 74 -17.00 6.20 -25.91
C TRP A 74 -18.03 6.10 -24.80
N ALA A 75 -19.08 6.91 -24.87
CA ALA A 75 -20.24 6.77 -24.00
C ALA A 75 -21.51 6.85 -24.84
N ARG A 76 -22.53 6.10 -24.43
CA ARG A 76 -23.84 6.14 -25.08
C ARG A 76 -24.34 7.60 -25.11
N ASN A 77 -24.85 8.05 -26.25
CA ASN A 77 -25.37 9.40 -26.47
C ASN A 77 -24.34 10.55 -26.44
N ALA A 78 -23.03 10.26 -26.33
CA ALA A 78 -22.00 11.28 -26.46
C ALA A 78 -21.56 11.48 -27.93
N PRO A 79 -21.19 12.72 -28.33
CA PRO A 79 -20.58 12.94 -29.64
C PRO A 79 -19.30 12.11 -29.81
N PRO A 80 -19.05 11.51 -30.98
CA PRO A 80 -17.80 10.80 -31.22
C PRO A 80 -16.64 11.80 -31.33
N THR A 81 -15.57 11.58 -30.56
CA THR A 81 -14.32 12.30 -30.76
C THR A 81 -13.57 11.73 -31.97
N ARG A 82 -13.25 12.60 -32.94
CA ARG A 82 -12.42 12.27 -34.11
C ARG A 82 -11.05 12.93 -33.95
N LEU A 83 -10.01 12.22 -34.35
CA LEU A 83 -8.67 12.79 -34.41
C LEU A 83 -8.58 13.83 -35.54
N PRO A 84 -7.92 14.99 -35.32
CA PRO A 84 -7.63 15.92 -36.39
C PRO A 84 -6.78 15.28 -37.48
N LYS A 85 -6.87 15.81 -38.71
CA LYS A 85 -6.08 15.28 -39.84
C LYS A 85 -4.59 15.40 -39.55
N GLY A 86 -3.84 14.29 -39.73
CA GLY A 86 -2.39 14.24 -39.51
C GLY A 86 -1.99 14.08 -38.04
N VAL A 87 -2.94 13.84 -37.14
CA VAL A 87 -2.71 13.51 -35.73
C VAL A 87 -2.87 12.01 -35.52
N GLY A 88 -1.94 11.38 -34.80
CA GLY A 88 -2.08 9.99 -34.37
C GLY A 88 -1.41 9.69 -33.03
N PHE A 89 -1.92 8.69 -32.31
CA PHE A 89 -1.25 8.17 -31.12
C PHE A 89 -0.15 7.22 -31.54
N ARG A 90 1.08 7.48 -31.08
CA ARG A 90 2.23 6.60 -31.26
C ARG A 90 2.10 5.36 -30.36
N VAL A 91 2.18 4.17 -30.94
CA VAL A 91 2.11 2.87 -30.26
C VAL A 91 3.15 1.91 -30.86
N GLY A 92 3.49 0.83 -30.15
CA GLY A 92 4.57 -0.07 -30.58
C GLY A 92 5.96 0.57 -30.53
N GLY A 93 6.93 -0.01 -31.24
CA GLY A 93 8.33 0.45 -31.19
C GLY A 93 8.98 0.24 -29.82
N GLU A 94 10.06 0.96 -29.51
CA GLU A 94 10.79 0.79 -28.24
C GLU A 94 10.02 1.33 -27.03
N THR A 95 9.29 2.45 -27.20
CA THR A 95 8.70 3.19 -26.08
C THR A 95 7.17 3.22 -26.07
N GLY A 96 6.51 2.80 -27.16
CA GLY A 96 5.06 2.85 -27.28
C GLY A 96 4.37 1.62 -26.71
N SER A 97 3.09 1.77 -26.33
CA SER A 97 2.27 0.69 -25.78
C SER A 97 2.22 -0.52 -26.70
N LYS A 98 2.45 -1.73 -26.15
CA LYS A 98 2.46 -3.01 -26.87
C LYS A 98 1.08 -3.67 -26.94
N TYR A 99 0.19 -3.34 -26.02
CA TYR A 99 -1.16 -3.87 -25.93
C TYR A 99 -2.19 -2.76 -25.93
N PHE A 100 -3.35 -3.08 -26.51
CA PHE A 100 -4.59 -2.37 -26.25
C PHE A 100 -5.41 -3.12 -25.21
N VAL A 101 -5.88 -2.43 -24.18
CA VAL A 101 -6.86 -2.98 -23.24
C VAL A 101 -8.18 -2.25 -23.42
N LEU A 102 -9.22 -3.01 -23.76
CA LEU A 102 -10.58 -2.52 -23.93
C LEU A 102 -11.39 -2.84 -22.66
N GLN A 103 -11.91 -1.80 -22.03
CA GLN A 103 -12.91 -1.89 -20.97
C GLN A 103 -14.30 -1.61 -21.56
N VAL A 104 -15.28 -2.45 -21.25
CA VAL A 104 -16.69 -2.27 -21.62
C VAL A 104 -17.55 -2.36 -20.36
N HIS A 105 -18.30 -1.30 -20.09
CA HIS A 105 -19.27 -1.26 -19.02
C HIS A 105 -20.67 -1.63 -19.55
N TYR A 106 -21.24 -2.70 -19.02
CA TYR A 106 -22.60 -3.18 -19.32
C TYR A 106 -23.54 -2.70 -18.22
N GLY A 107 -24.40 -1.74 -18.55
CA GLY A 107 -25.36 -1.18 -17.59
C GLY A 107 -26.63 -2.05 -17.48
N ASP A 108 -27.52 -1.93 -18.48
CA ASP A 108 -28.71 -2.78 -18.54
C ASP A 108 -28.42 -4.11 -19.22
N ILE A 109 -28.68 -5.21 -18.51
CA ILE A 109 -28.50 -6.58 -19.01
C ILE A 109 -29.82 -7.26 -19.38
N SER A 110 -30.94 -6.52 -19.41
CA SER A 110 -32.26 -7.05 -19.79
C SER A 110 -32.28 -7.72 -21.18
N ALA A 111 -31.42 -7.24 -22.09
CA ALA A 111 -31.22 -7.83 -23.41
C ALA A 111 -30.62 -9.24 -23.36
N PHE A 112 -29.89 -9.61 -22.31
CA PHE A 112 -29.20 -10.91 -22.18
C PHE A 112 -30.05 -12.04 -21.58
N ARG A 113 -31.38 -11.86 -21.46
CA ARG A 113 -32.29 -12.90 -20.93
C ARG A 113 -32.25 -14.21 -21.71
N ASP A 114 -31.93 -14.15 -22.99
CA ASP A 114 -31.74 -15.28 -23.90
C ASP A 114 -30.32 -15.88 -23.85
N ASN A 115 -29.45 -15.36 -22.98
CA ASN A 115 -28.03 -15.71 -22.89
C ASN A 115 -27.26 -15.53 -24.22
N HIS A 116 -27.66 -14.58 -25.08
CA HIS A 116 -26.86 -14.26 -26.26
C HIS A 116 -25.47 -13.72 -25.88
N LYS A 117 -24.54 -13.77 -26.84
CA LYS A 117 -23.16 -13.34 -26.68
C LYS A 117 -22.96 -11.96 -27.27
N ASP A 118 -22.33 -11.05 -26.53
CA ASP A 118 -21.99 -9.72 -26.99
C ASP A 118 -20.51 -9.61 -27.41
N CYS A 119 -20.30 -8.92 -28.54
CA CYS A 119 -18.99 -8.72 -29.15
C CYS A 119 -18.59 -7.24 -29.22
N SER A 120 -19.17 -6.39 -28.35
CA SER A 120 -18.92 -4.95 -28.37
C SER A 120 -17.44 -4.61 -28.21
N GLY A 121 -17.01 -3.51 -28.84
CA GLY A 121 -15.64 -3.01 -28.77
C GLY A 121 -15.36 -1.85 -29.72
N VAL A 122 -14.10 -1.67 -30.09
CA VAL A 122 -13.65 -0.54 -30.91
C VAL A 122 -12.77 -1.06 -32.05
N SER A 123 -13.02 -0.61 -33.27
CA SER A 123 -12.10 -0.84 -34.41
C SER A 123 -11.12 0.32 -34.51
N LEU A 124 -9.83 0.00 -34.65
CA LEU A 124 -8.74 0.97 -34.75
C LEU A 124 -8.21 1.03 -36.17
N HIS A 125 -7.87 2.22 -36.64
CA HIS A 125 -7.10 2.39 -37.87
C HIS A 125 -5.65 2.67 -37.52
N LEU A 126 -4.77 1.72 -37.83
CA LEU A 126 -3.32 1.81 -37.66
C LEU A 126 -2.64 2.14 -38.99
N THR A 127 -1.60 2.96 -38.95
CA THR A 127 -0.69 3.20 -40.08
C THR A 127 0.76 3.18 -39.60
N ARG A 128 1.68 2.72 -40.46
CA ARG A 128 3.13 2.86 -40.23
C ARG A 128 3.67 4.20 -40.73
N LEU A 129 2.87 4.97 -41.46
CA LEU A 129 3.28 6.28 -41.95
C LEU A 129 3.43 7.25 -40.78
N PRO A 130 4.62 7.81 -40.54
CA PRO A 130 4.84 8.77 -39.46
C PRO A 130 3.87 9.93 -39.57
N GLN A 131 3.15 10.21 -38.47
CA GLN A 131 2.25 11.35 -38.42
C GLN A 131 3.03 12.62 -38.08
N PRO A 132 2.75 13.76 -38.75
CA PRO A 132 3.44 15.02 -38.45
C PRO A 132 3.12 15.54 -37.05
N LEU A 133 1.94 15.17 -36.52
CA LEU A 133 1.48 15.53 -35.19
C LEU A 133 1.19 14.26 -34.39
N ILE A 134 1.66 14.22 -33.15
CA ILE A 134 1.47 13.09 -32.25
C ILE A 134 0.48 13.47 -31.16
N ALA A 135 -0.55 12.66 -30.99
CA ALA A 135 -1.53 12.80 -29.92
C ALA A 135 -0.94 12.34 -28.58
N GLY A 136 -1.34 13.03 -27.52
CA GLY A 136 -1.00 12.66 -26.15
C GLY A 136 -2.11 13.03 -25.17
N MET A 137 -1.91 12.61 -23.92
CA MET A 137 -2.85 12.88 -22.82
C MET A 137 -2.16 13.67 -21.72
N TYR A 138 -2.83 14.72 -21.22
CA TYR A 138 -2.42 15.44 -20.04
C TYR A 138 -3.49 15.20 -18.97
N LEU A 139 -3.16 14.43 -17.95
CA LEU A 139 -4.06 14.13 -16.85
C LEU A 139 -3.87 15.17 -15.73
N MET A 140 -4.92 15.93 -15.44
CA MET A 140 -5.00 16.71 -14.20
C MET A 140 -5.86 15.93 -13.22
N MET A 141 -5.32 15.62 -12.05
CA MET A 141 -6.06 14.90 -11.02
C MET A 141 -5.84 15.52 -9.64
N SER A 142 -6.88 15.48 -8.81
CA SER A 142 -6.75 15.80 -7.39
C SER A 142 -6.36 14.56 -6.62
N VAL A 143 -5.67 14.74 -5.50
CA VAL A 143 -5.22 13.65 -4.63
C VAL A 143 -5.52 13.91 -3.15
N ASP A 144 -5.80 15.15 -2.76
CA ASP A 144 -5.86 15.61 -1.37
C ASP A 144 -7.25 16.14 -0.96
N THR A 145 -8.23 16.10 -1.87
CA THR A 145 -9.55 16.68 -1.60
C THR A 145 -10.36 15.83 -0.64
N VAL A 146 -10.88 16.49 0.40
CA VAL A 146 -11.83 15.93 1.36
C VAL A 146 -13.15 16.68 1.22
N ILE A 147 -14.25 15.95 1.06
CA ILE A 147 -15.60 16.49 0.97
C ILE A 147 -16.32 16.20 2.29
N PRO A 148 -16.49 17.20 3.19
CA PRO A 148 -17.18 16.99 4.45
C PRO A 148 -18.65 16.62 4.25
N PRO A 149 -19.24 15.79 5.12
CA PRO A 149 -20.63 15.39 5.00
C PRO A 149 -21.57 16.58 5.18
N GLY A 150 -22.59 16.69 4.32
CA GLY A 150 -23.57 17.78 4.34
C GLY A 150 -23.06 19.12 3.79
N GLU A 151 -21.79 19.24 3.43
CA GLU A 151 -21.23 20.47 2.86
C GLU A 151 -21.85 20.75 1.48
N LYS A 152 -22.30 21.98 1.23
CA LYS A 152 -23.03 22.25 -0.01
C LYS A 152 -22.13 22.30 -1.22
N VAL A 153 -20.94 22.89 -1.06
CA VAL A 153 -19.98 23.14 -2.14
C VAL A 153 -18.58 22.91 -1.61
N VAL A 154 -17.86 21.97 -2.24
CA VAL A 154 -16.44 21.74 -1.99
C VAL A 154 -15.69 21.88 -3.30
N ASN A 155 -14.65 22.72 -3.31
CA ASN A 155 -13.81 22.93 -4.49
C ASN A 155 -12.52 22.13 -4.36
N SER A 156 -12.17 21.44 -5.44
CA SER A 156 -10.93 20.71 -5.62
C SER A 156 -10.12 21.38 -6.71
N ASP A 157 -9.01 22.03 -6.35
CA ASP A 157 -8.23 22.89 -7.23
C ASP A 157 -6.89 22.23 -7.58
N ILE A 158 -6.59 22.14 -8.86
CA ILE A 158 -5.38 21.50 -9.40
C ILE A 158 -4.66 22.52 -10.28
N SER A 159 -3.38 22.77 -10.06
CA SER A 159 -2.58 23.63 -10.93
C SER A 159 -1.12 23.22 -11.06
N CYS A 160 -0.57 23.27 -12.28
CA CYS A 160 0.85 23.00 -12.56
C CYS A 160 1.41 23.94 -13.63
N HIS A 161 2.70 24.27 -13.49
CA HIS A 161 3.46 24.97 -14.54
C HIS A 161 3.74 24.04 -15.73
N TYR A 162 3.42 24.52 -16.93
CA TYR A 162 3.75 23.84 -18.17
C TYR A 162 5.18 24.20 -18.63
N LYS A 163 6.05 23.20 -18.76
CA LYS A 163 7.48 23.37 -19.06
C LYS A 163 7.96 22.60 -20.29
N LYS A 164 7.06 22.23 -21.19
CA LYS A 164 7.38 21.47 -22.41
C LYS A 164 7.18 22.32 -23.67
N TYR A 165 7.52 21.75 -24.82
CA TYR A 165 7.20 22.35 -26.13
C TYR A 165 5.68 22.55 -26.28
N PRO A 166 5.23 23.46 -27.15
CA PRO A 166 3.80 23.74 -27.27
C PRO A 166 2.96 22.49 -27.58
N MET A 167 1.86 22.34 -26.85
CA MET A 167 0.81 21.37 -27.16
C MET A 167 -0.50 22.08 -27.52
N HIS A 168 -1.29 21.46 -28.39
CA HIS A 168 -2.58 21.99 -28.84
C HIS A 168 -3.70 21.07 -28.38
N VAL A 169 -4.53 21.57 -27.47
CA VAL A 169 -5.65 20.83 -26.90
C VAL A 169 -6.81 20.82 -27.89
N PHE A 170 -7.39 19.65 -28.14
CA PHE A 170 -8.51 19.49 -29.07
C PHE A 170 -9.70 18.71 -28.52
N ALA A 171 -9.50 17.92 -27.46
CA ALA A 171 -10.60 17.28 -26.74
C ALA A 171 -10.30 17.17 -25.24
N TYR A 172 -11.34 17.00 -24.43
CA TYR A 172 -11.20 16.78 -23.00
C TYR A 172 -12.26 15.81 -22.49
N ARG A 173 -11.95 15.10 -21.40
CA ARG A 173 -12.89 14.23 -20.69
C ARG A 173 -12.82 14.55 -19.21
N VAL A 174 -13.98 14.64 -18.58
CA VAL A 174 -14.09 14.81 -17.13
C VAL A 174 -14.50 13.48 -16.49
N HIS A 175 -14.04 13.24 -15.27
CA HIS A 175 -14.44 12.09 -14.49
C HIS A 175 -14.46 12.43 -13.01
N THR A 176 -15.60 12.11 -12.40
CA THR A 176 -15.84 12.05 -10.95
C THR A 176 -16.77 10.88 -10.68
N HIS A 177 -17.01 10.58 -9.41
CA HIS A 177 -18.12 9.74 -8.99
C HIS A 177 -19.37 10.63 -8.78
N HIS A 178 -20.29 10.22 -7.90
CA HIS A 178 -21.65 10.76 -7.78
C HIS A 178 -21.78 12.19 -7.24
N LEU A 179 -20.81 12.65 -6.47
CA LEU A 179 -20.84 13.94 -5.77
C LEU A 179 -20.42 15.10 -6.68
N GLY A 180 -19.70 14.82 -7.76
CA GLY A 180 -19.23 15.83 -8.70
C GLY A 180 -20.37 16.56 -9.40
N LYS A 181 -20.34 17.90 -9.38
CA LYS A 181 -21.34 18.79 -9.99
C LYS A 181 -20.87 19.40 -11.30
N VAL A 182 -19.61 19.83 -11.34
CA VAL A 182 -18.98 20.39 -12.55
C VAL A 182 -17.47 20.26 -12.44
N VAL A 183 -16.83 19.96 -13.56
CA VAL A 183 -15.37 19.97 -13.70
C VAL A 183 -15.02 20.96 -14.80
N SER A 184 -14.10 21.88 -14.51
CA SER A 184 -13.66 22.92 -15.43
C SER A 184 -12.14 22.95 -15.52
N GLY A 185 -11.60 23.13 -16.72
CA GLY A 185 -10.17 23.21 -16.99
C GLY A 185 -9.81 24.44 -17.80
N TYR A 186 -8.66 25.03 -17.50
CA TYR A 186 -8.19 26.29 -18.05
C TYR A 186 -6.69 26.28 -18.30
N ARG A 187 -6.28 27.06 -19.29
CA ARG A 187 -4.91 27.56 -19.42
C ARG A 187 -4.87 28.99 -18.86
N VAL A 188 -3.88 29.28 -18.04
CA VAL A 188 -3.61 30.62 -17.51
C VAL A 188 -2.27 31.13 -18.04
N ARG A 189 -2.31 32.26 -18.74
CA ARG A 189 -1.14 32.96 -19.31
C ARG A 189 -1.23 34.43 -18.95
N ASN A 190 -0.20 34.97 -18.29
CA ASN A 190 -0.17 36.37 -17.84
C ASN A 190 -1.40 36.77 -17.01
N GLY A 191 -1.90 35.86 -16.16
CA GLY A 191 -3.11 36.05 -15.35
C GLY A 191 -4.44 35.95 -16.11
N GLN A 192 -4.42 35.77 -17.44
CA GLN A 192 -5.63 35.60 -18.24
C GLN A 192 -6.01 34.11 -18.33
N TRP A 193 -7.26 33.81 -17.97
CA TRP A 193 -7.86 32.47 -18.03
C TRP A 193 -8.44 32.20 -19.41
N THR A 194 -8.09 31.07 -20.02
CA THR A 194 -8.65 30.57 -21.28
C THR A 194 -9.26 29.20 -21.04
N LEU A 195 -10.56 29.04 -21.31
CA LEU A 195 -11.29 27.80 -21.08
C LEU A 195 -10.79 26.70 -22.01
N ILE A 196 -10.44 25.54 -21.44
CA ILE A 196 -10.16 24.31 -22.17
C ILE A 196 -11.43 23.46 -22.29
N GLY A 197 -12.16 23.32 -21.18
CA GLY A 197 -13.36 22.51 -21.15
C GLY A 197 -14.10 22.66 -19.83
N ARG A 198 -15.43 22.51 -19.88
CA ARG A 198 -16.30 22.58 -18.71
C ARG A 198 -17.46 21.63 -18.93
N GLN A 199 -17.62 20.65 -18.06
CA GLN A 199 -18.64 19.62 -18.22
C GLN A 199 -19.18 19.13 -16.87
N SER A 200 -20.44 18.70 -16.84
CA SER A 200 -20.98 17.93 -15.71
C SER A 200 -20.45 16.50 -15.78
N PRO A 201 -19.77 16.00 -14.74
CA PRO A 201 -19.26 14.62 -14.75
C PRO A 201 -20.37 13.57 -14.61
N GLN A 202 -21.62 13.99 -14.34
CA GLN A 202 -22.81 13.11 -14.33
C GLN A 202 -23.39 12.87 -15.72
N LEU A 203 -22.94 13.62 -16.73
CA LEU A 203 -23.27 13.37 -18.15
C LEU A 203 -22.33 12.29 -18.73
N PRO A 204 -22.65 11.71 -19.89
CA PRO A 204 -21.83 10.68 -20.53
C PRO A 204 -20.34 11.06 -20.59
N GLN A 205 -19.50 10.35 -19.84
CA GLN A 205 -18.08 10.69 -19.66
C GLN A 205 -17.21 10.25 -20.85
N ALA A 206 -17.48 10.81 -22.04
CA ALA A 206 -16.67 10.67 -23.24
C ALA A 206 -15.66 11.82 -23.38
N PHE A 207 -14.82 11.75 -24.40
CA PHE A 207 -14.09 12.93 -24.86
C PHE A 207 -15.05 13.88 -25.60
N TYR A 208 -15.07 15.13 -25.18
CA TYR A 208 -15.76 16.23 -25.82
C TYR A 208 -14.77 17.08 -26.58
N PRO A 209 -15.09 17.51 -27.82
CA PRO A 209 -14.23 18.45 -28.54
C PRO A 209 -14.18 19.79 -27.81
N VAL A 210 -13.02 20.42 -27.84
CA VAL A 210 -12.88 21.82 -27.38
C VAL A 210 -13.55 22.73 -28.41
N GLU A 211 -14.22 23.79 -27.96
CA GLU A 211 -14.87 24.76 -28.87
C GLU A 211 -13.87 25.42 -29.82
N HIS A 212 -12.71 25.80 -29.30
CA HIS A 212 -11.60 26.41 -30.05
C HIS A 212 -10.29 25.78 -29.58
N PRO A 213 -9.42 25.25 -30.48
CA PRO A 213 -8.16 24.66 -30.07
C PRO A 213 -7.33 25.61 -29.20
N VAL A 214 -6.89 25.13 -28.04
CA VAL A 214 -6.12 25.93 -27.07
C VAL A 214 -4.66 25.53 -27.13
N ASP A 215 -3.77 26.48 -27.42
CA ASP A 215 -2.33 26.28 -27.34
C ASP A 215 -1.86 26.40 -25.88
N VAL A 216 -1.05 25.47 -25.40
CA VAL A 216 -0.38 25.54 -24.09
C VAL A 216 1.11 25.49 -24.32
N SER A 217 1.82 26.51 -23.84
CA SER A 217 3.24 26.76 -24.12
C SER A 217 4.04 26.91 -22.84
N PHE A 218 5.36 26.82 -22.96
CA PHE A 218 6.28 26.97 -21.83
C PHE A 218 5.99 28.25 -21.02
N GLY A 219 5.83 28.09 -19.71
CA GLY A 219 5.53 29.18 -18.77
C GLY A 219 4.04 29.33 -18.43
N ASP A 220 3.14 28.71 -19.20
CA ASP A 220 1.70 28.69 -18.85
C ASP A 220 1.45 27.90 -17.56
N ILE A 221 0.31 28.17 -16.93
CA ILE A 221 -0.23 27.34 -15.84
C ILE A 221 -1.47 26.63 -16.36
N LEU A 222 -1.51 25.32 -16.25
CA LEU A 222 -2.75 24.57 -16.41
C LEU A 222 -3.45 24.54 -15.05
N ALA A 223 -4.73 24.91 -15.02
CA ALA A 223 -5.53 24.97 -13.80
C ALA A 223 -6.88 24.27 -14.03
N ALA A 224 -7.31 23.43 -13.08
CA ALA A 224 -8.60 22.76 -13.11
C ALA A 224 -9.29 22.89 -11.75
N ARG A 225 -10.63 22.94 -11.78
CA ARG A 225 -11.49 22.91 -10.59
C ARG A 225 -12.56 21.85 -10.75
N CYS A 226 -12.67 20.93 -9.80
CA CYS A 226 -13.88 20.13 -9.60
C CYS A 226 -14.71 20.72 -8.47
N VAL A 227 -16.02 20.78 -8.67
CA VAL A 227 -16.99 21.22 -7.66
C VAL A 227 -17.79 20.02 -7.22
N PHE A 228 -17.81 19.75 -5.92
CA PHE A 228 -18.50 18.63 -5.29
C PHE A 228 -19.60 19.11 -4.35
N THR A 229 -20.50 18.20 -3.97
CA THR A 229 -21.40 18.35 -2.83
C THR A 229 -21.16 17.21 -1.83
N GLY A 230 -21.20 17.50 -0.54
CA GLY A 230 -21.29 16.49 0.52
C GLY A 230 -22.72 16.16 0.93
N GLU A 231 -23.74 16.79 0.33
CA GLU A 231 -25.14 16.54 0.64
C GLU A 231 -25.51 15.06 0.36
N GLY A 232 -26.14 14.41 1.33
CA GLY A 232 -26.53 12.99 1.27
C GLY A 232 -25.46 12.01 1.76
N ARG A 233 -24.24 12.47 2.09
CA ARG A 233 -23.23 11.66 2.77
C ARG A 233 -23.30 11.88 4.28
N THR A 234 -23.07 10.81 5.05
CA THR A 234 -22.99 10.84 6.52
C THR A 234 -21.56 10.94 7.03
N GLU A 235 -20.58 10.60 6.19
CA GLU A 235 -19.14 10.63 6.49
C GLU A 235 -18.39 11.44 5.43
N ALA A 236 -17.17 11.86 5.75
CA ALA A 236 -16.33 12.58 4.81
C ALA A 236 -15.98 11.68 3.61
N THR A 237 -16.01 12.25 2.41
CA THR A 237 -15.67 11.53 1.18
C THR A 237 -14.30 12.00 0.70
N HIS A 238 -13.39 11.06 0.46
CA HIS A 238 -12.00 11.31 0.03
C HIS A 238 -11.81 10.97 -1.45
N ILE A 239 -10.70 11.41 -2.04
CA ILE A 239 -10.32 10.94 -3.38
C ILE A 239 -9.91 9.46 -3.31
N GLY A 240 -10.45 8.62 -4.20
CA GLY A 240 -10.18 7.19 -4.21
C GLY A 240 -10.85 6.43 -5.35
N GLY A 241 -10.58 5.13 -5.42
CA GLY A 241 -10.96 4.24 -6.53
C GLY A 241 -12.38 3.68 -6.46
N THR A 242 -13.02 3.73 -5.30
CA THR A 242 -14.31 3.05 -5.08
C THR A 242 -15.50 3.97 -5.33
N SER A 243 -16.70 3.41 -5.51
CA SER A 243 -17.93 4.20 -5.68
C SER A 243 -18.30 5.04 -4.43
N SER A 244 -17.80 4.66 -3.25
CA SER A 244 -17.90 5.44 -2.02
C SER A 244 -16.90 6.59 -1.94
N ASP A 245 -15.78 6.51 -2.66
CA ASP A 245 -14.82 7.60 -2.78
C ASP A 245 -15.28 8.61 -3.85
N GLU A 246 -14.47 9.63 -4.09
CA GLU A 246 -14.59 10.52 -5.23
C GLU A 246 -13.35 10.54 -6.11
N MET A 247 -13.50 11.10 -7.31
CA MET A 247 -12.36 11.42 -8.15
C MET A 247 -12.54 12.83 -8.71
N CYS A 248 -11.44 13.55 -8.91
CA CYS A 248 -11.43 14.78 -9.68
C CYS A 248 -10.42 14.61 -10.80
N ASN A 249 -10.87 14.12 -11.95
CA ASN A 249 -10.02 13.87 -13.10
C ASN A 249 -10.45 14.73 -14.30
N LEU A 250 -9.50 15.45 -14.87
CA LEU A 250 -9.61 16.11 -16.16
C LEU A 250 -8.54 15.57 -17.09
N TYR A 251 -8.99 14.80 -18.08
CA TYR A 251 -8.18 14.27 -19.16
C TYR A 251 -8.18 15.27 -20.30
N ILE A 252 -7.01 15.80 -20.65
CA ILE A 252 -6.83 16.77 -21.73
C ILE A 252 -6.12 16.07 -22.89
N MET A 253 -6.82 15.89 -23.99
CA MET A 253 -6.25 15.31 -25.21
C MET A 253 -5.65 16.42 -26.08
N TYR A 254 -4.38 16.28 -26.40
CA TYR A 254 -3.62 17.27 -27.17
C TYR A 254 -2.86 16.63 -28.32
N TYR A 255 -2.37 17.45 -29.24
CA TYR A 255 -1.34 17.06 -30.20
C TYR A 255 -0.12 17.97 -30.12
N MET A 256 1.05 17.42 -30.46
CA MET A 256 2.34 18.12 -30.52
C MET A 256 3.05 17.80 -31.84
N GLU A 257 3.98 18.65 -32.25
CA GLU A 257 4.87 18.35 -33.38
C GLU A 257 5.72 17.11 -33.09
N ALA A 258 5.80 16.16 -34.04
CA ALA A 258 6.32 14.82 -33.79
C ALA A 258 7.73 14.75 -33.18
N LYS A 259 8.63 15.68 -33.54
CA LYS A 259 10.00 15.76 -33.01
C LYS A 259 10.09 16.20 -31.54
N HIS A 260 9.03 16.77 -30.99
CA HIS A 260 8.98 17.32 -29.63
C HIS A 260 7.90 16.65 -28.76
N ALA A 261 7.16 15.71 -29.35
CA ALA A 261 5.97 15.14 -28.76
C ALA A 261 6.30 14.24 -27.56
N VAL A 262 5.50 14.39 -26.52
CA VAL A 262 5.44 13.49 -25.37
C VAL A 262 4.04 12.90 -25.36
N SER A 263 3.91 11.58 -25.19
CA SER A 263 2.61 10.90 -25.29
C SER A 263 1.75 11.06 -24.03
N PHE A 264 2.36 11.33 -22.86
CA PHE A 264 1.65 11.43 -21.59
C PHE A 264 2.29 12.44 -20.63
N MET A 265 1.47 13.24 -19.96
CA MET A 265 1.85 14.19 -18.91
C MET A 265 0.82 14.16 -17.76
N THR A 266 1.22 14.57 -16.56
CA THR A 266 0.35 14.54 -15.37
C THR A 266 0.55 15.76 -14.49
N CYS A 267 -0.52 16.20 -13.83
CA CYS A 267 -0.51 17.20 -12.76
C CYS A 267 -1.37 16.71 -11.60
N THR A 268 -0.76 16.57 -10.43
CA THR A 268 -1.39 16.12 -9.17
C THR A 268 -1.26 17.17 -8.06
N GLN A 269 -0.78 18.37 -8.40
CA GLN A 269 -0.43 19.41 -7.44
C GLN A 269 -1.33 20.64 -7.60
N ASN A 270 -1.30 21.52 -6.61
CA ASN A 270 -1.82 22.87 -6.72
C ASN A 270 -0.70 23.89 -6.44
N VAL A 271 0.11 24.18 -7.44
CA VAL A 271 1.30 25.06 -7.30
C VAL A 271 0.95 26.55 -7.17
N ALA A 272 -0.28 26.95 -7.54
CA ALA A 272 -0.73 28.33 -7.53
C ALA A 272 -2.14 28.48 -6.91
N PRO A 273 -2.32 28.19 -5.61
CA PRO A 273 -3.64 28.21 -4.96
C PRO A 273 -4.29 29.60 -4.98
N ASP A 274 -3.50 30.67 -4.80
CA ASP A 274 -4.01 32.04 -4.81
C ASP A 274 -4.59 32.47 -6.16
N LEU A 275 -4.17 31.82 -7.25
CA LEU A 275 -4.67 32.11 -8.60
C LEU A 275 -6.19 31.90 -8.68
N PHE A 276 -6.70 30.86 -8.01
CA PHE A 276 -8.10 30.45 -8.03
C PHE A 276 -9.06 31.48 -7.40
N ARG A 277 -8.56 32.50 -6.69
CA ARG A 277 -9.38 33.65 -6.26
C ARG A 277 -9.94 34.45 -7.44
N THR A 278 -9.28 34.36 -8.60
CA THR A 278 -9.64 35.06 -9.85
C THR A 278 -10.21 34.12 -10.91
N ILE A 279 -10.52 32.86 -10.55
CA ILE A 279 -11.09 31.90 -11.50
C ILE A 279 -12.42 32.44 -12.08
N PRO A 280 -12.67 32.27 -13.39
CA PRO A 280 -13.92 32.69 -13.99
C PRO A 280 -15.15 32.10 -13.26
N PRO A 281 -16.20 32.90 -12.97
CA PRO A 281 -17.33 32.47 -12.14
C PRO A 281 -18.04 31.21 -12.64
N GLU A 282 -18.07 30.99 -13.95
CA GLU A 282 -18.69 29.82 -14.58
C GLU A 282 -18.09 28.49 -14.10
N ALA A 283 -16.84 28.48 -13.63
CA ALA A 283 -16.20 27.30 -13.04
C ALA A 283 -16.95 26.75 -11.82
N ASN A 284 -17.70 27.62 -11.11
CA ASN A 284 -18.43 27.26 -9.89
C ASN A 284 -19.92 26.97 -10.16
N ILE A 285 -20.41 27.20 -11.38
CA ILE A 285 -21.83 27.07 -11.70
C ILE A 285 -22.08 25.65 -12.23
N PRO A 286 -22.92 24.82 -11.57
CA PRO A 286 -23.27 23.50 -12.08
C PRO A 286 -23.95 23.57 -13.45
N ILE A 287 -23.68 22.60 -14.32
CA ILE A 287 -24.41 22.46 -15.59
C ILE A 287 -25.71 21.69 -15.31
N PRO A 288 -26.89 22.23 -15.67
CA PRO A 288 -28.17 21.54 -15.45
C PRO A 288 -28.20 20.19 -16.18
N VAL A 289 -28.47 19.11 -15.44
CA VAL A 289 -28.63 17.76 -16.00
C VAL A 289 -30.12 17.45 -16.07
N LYS A 290 -30.63 17.10 -17.26
CA LYS A 290 -32.02 16.59 -17.39
C LYS A 290 -32.07 15.15 -16.90
N SER A 291 -33.12 14.79 -16.16
CA SER A 291 -33.27 13.50 -15.47
C SER A 291 -33.20 12.25 -16.38
N GLU A 292 -33.36 12.41 -17.70
CA GLU A 292 -33.24 11.32 -18.69
C GLU A 292 -31.79 10.99 -19.09
N MET A 293 -30.80 11.79 -18.67
CA MET A 293 -29.38 11.66 -19.07
C MET A 293 -28.44 11.38 -17.88
N VAL A 294 -28.98 10.97 -16.73
CA VAL A 294 -28.23 10.73 -15.49
C VAL A 294 -27.77 9.27 -15.42
N MET A 295 -26.49 9.06 -15.08
CA MET A 295 -25.93 7.76 -14.69
C MET A 295 -26.52 7.35 -13.33
N MET A 296 -27.28 6.24 -13.23
CA MET A 296 -27.82 5.74 -11.96
C MET A 296 -27.07 4.47 -11.55
N HIS A 297 -26.40 4.49 -10.39
CA HIS A 297 -25.94 3.28 -9.69
C HIS A 297 -27.02 2.82 -8.70
N GLY A 298 -27.34 1.52 -8.74
CA GLY A 298 -28.54 0.93 -8.12
C GLY A 298 -28.59 0.97 -6.58
N HIS A 299 -29.80 1.22 -6.05
CA HIS A 299 -30.18 1.30 -4.64
C HIS A 299 -30.55 -0.06 -4.02
N HIS A 300 -30.36 -0.19 -2.71
CA HIS A 300 -31.36 -0.76 -1.79
C HIS A 300 -31.49 0.12 -0.53
N LYS A 301 -32.71 0.60 -0.26
CA LYS A 301 -33.12 1.35 0.94
C LYS A 301 -33.66 0.36 1.99
N GLU A 302 -33.21 0.48 3.24
CA GLU A 302 -34.00 0.06 4.40
C GLU A 302 -34.34 1.26 5.28
N THR A 303 -35.55 1.19 5.80
CA THR A 303 -36.38 2.24 6.40
C THR A 303 -35.96 2.66 7.81
N GLU A 304 -36.16 3.95 8.08
CA GLU A 304 -36.03 4.62 9.37
C GLU A 304 -36.85 3.97 10.49
N ASN A 305 -36.31 4.02 11.72
CA ASN A 305 -37.12 4.24 12.92
C ASN A 305 -36.40 5.24 13.84
N ARG A 306 -37.07 6.37 14.10
CA ARG A 306 -36.69 7.40 15.06
C ARG A 306 -37.17 7.00 16.46
N ASP A 307 -36.34 7.20 17.48
CA ASP A 307 -36.77 7.94 18.67
C ASP A 307 -35.62 8.50 19.55
N LYS A 308 -35.64 9.84 19.66
CA LYS A 308 -35.30 10.79 20.74
C LYS A 308 -34.19 10.53 21.79
N THR A 309 -33.12 11.33 21.65
CA THR A 309 -32.47 12.24 22.64
C THR A 309 -32.47 11.94 24.14
N SER A 310 -31.28 12.02 24.76
CA SER A 310 -30.95 13.09 25.73
C SER A 310 -29.44 13.30 25.91
N LEU A 311 -29.07 14.57 26.10
CA LEU A 311 -27.75 15.12 26.36
C LEU A 311 -27.26 14.80 27.78
N LEU A 312 -25.94 14.65 27.96
CA LEU A 312 -25.21 15.03 29.17
C LEU A 312 -23.77 15.39 28.82
N GLN A 313 -23.31 16.51 29.38
CA GLN A 313 -22.07 17.21 29.08
C GLN A 313 -21.15 17.16 30.31
N GLN A 314 -19.83 17.18 30.05
CA GLN A 314 -18.68 17.60 30.90
C GLN A 314 -18.03 16.57 31.86
N PRO A 315 -16.74 16.76 32.29
CA PRO A 315 -15.81 17.88 32.03
C PRO A 315 -14.40 17.51 31.53
N LYS A 316 -13.71 18.54 31.00
CA LYS A 316 -12.25 18.61 30.79
C LYS A 316 -11.51 18.59 32.14
N GLY A 317 -10.46 17.78 32.24
CA GLY A 317 -9.39 17.94 33.21
C GLY A 317 -8.12 18.33 32.47
N GLU A 318 -7.52 19.44 32.88
CA GLU A 318 -6.18 19.87 32.46
C GLU A 318 -5.16 19.08 33.29
N GLU A 319 -4.29 18.33 32.64
CA GLU A 319 -3.04 17.83 33.25
C GLU A 319 -1.86 18.36 32.41
N GLU A 320 -0.92 18.98 33.12
CA GLU A 320 0.31 19.56 32.59
C GLU A 320 1.21 18.46 31.99
N VAL A 321 1.42 18.51 30.68
CA VAL A 321 2.41 17.68 29.98
C VAL A 321 3.76 18.37 30.07
N LEU A 322 4.71 17.74 30.74
CA LEU A 322 6.13 18.06 30.65
C LEU A 322 6.59 17.75 29.20
N GLU A 323 6.67 18.77 28.36
CA GLU A 323 7.33 18.71 27.05
C GLU A 323 8.84 18.46 27.27
N GLN A 324 9.27 17.20 27.17
CA GLN A 324 10.65 16.89 26.83
C GLN A 324 10.76 16.88 25.31
N ASP A 325 11.41 17.91 24.79
CA ASP A 325 11.60 18.18 23.36
C ASP A 325 12.73 17.27 22.81
N PHE A 326 12.43 15.99 22.56
CA PHE A 326 13.38 15.03 21.98
C PHE A 326 13.06 14.73 20.52
N HIS A 327 14.09 14.52 19.69
CA HIS A 327 13.95 14.22 18.26
C HIS A 327 14.90 13.09 17.83
N VAL A 328 14.40 12.18 16.99
CA VAL A 328 15.15 11.08 16.40
C VAL A 328 15.66 11.50 15.02
N GLU A 329 16.98 11.54 14.87
CA GLU A 329 17.64 11.92 13.61
C GLU A 329 18.52 10.79 13.05
N GLU A 330 18.71 10.80 11.72
CA GLU A 330 19.59 9.83 11.05
C GLU A 330 21.04 10.05 11.52
N ALA A 331 21.71 8.98 11.96
CA ALA A 331 23.11 9.01 12.33
C ALA A 331 23.99 9.09 11.08
N LEU A 332 24.15 10.30 10.52
CA LEU A 332 24.86 10.54 9.26
C LEU A 332 26.33 10.05 9.29
N ASP A 333 27.00 10.11 10.44
CA ASP A 333 28.38 9.66 10.56
C ASP A 333 28.52 8.14 10.62
N TRP A 334 27.42 7.41 10.78
CA TRP A 334 27.43 5.97 10.68
C TRP A 334 27.50 5.56 9.20
N PRO A 335 28.47 4.72 8.80
CA PRO A 335 28.73 4.42 7.40
C PRO A 335 27.63 3.64 6.70
N GLY A 336 26.60 3.18 7.43
CA GLY A 336 25.51 2.38 6.90
C GLY A 336 25.95 0.97 6.50
N VAL A 337 24.97 0.09 6.28
CA VAL A 337 25.22 -1.18 5.61
C VAL A 337 24.45 -1.16 4.29
N TYR A 338 25.11 -0.72 3.22
CA TYR A 338 24.52 -0.52 1.88
C TYR A 338 24.89 -1.63 0.88
N LEU A 339 25.72 -2.59 1.29
CA LEU A 339 26.27 -3.67 0.45
C LEU A 339 25.93 -5.04 1.04
N LEU A 340 24.74 -5.19 1.60
CA LEU A 340 24.25 -6.50 2.00
C LEU A 340 23.95 -7.32 0.74
N PRO A 341 24.22 -8.64 0.76
CA PRO A 341 24.08 -9.48 -0.41
C PRO A 341 22.61 -9.70 -0.81
N GLY A 342 21.64 -9.27 -0.01
CA GLY A 342 20.21 -9.42 -0.27
C GLY A 342 19.27 -8.54 0.54
N GLN A 343 17.98 -8.82 0.41
CA GLN A 343 16.90 -8.13 1.11
C GLN A 343 17.05 -8.29 2.63
N VAL A 344 17.06 -7.17 3.36
CA VAL A 344 17.12 -7.16 4.83
C VAL A 344 15.73 -7.47 5.39
N SER A 345 15.56 -8.66 5.93
CA SER A 345 14.26 -9.11 6.42
C SER A 345 14.07 -8.92 7.92
N GLY A 346 15.16 -8.95 8.70
CA GLY A 346 15.10 -8.80 10.15
C GLY A 346 16.28 -8.05 10.75
N VAL A 347 16.04 -7.30 11.83
CA VAL A 347 17.06 -6.63 12.63
C VAL A 347 16.78 -6.80 14.11
N ALA A 348 17.81 -7.07 14.91
CA ALA A 348 17.70 -7.17 16.36
C ALA A 348 18.98 -6.67 17.03
N LEU A 349 18.96 -6.58 18.36
CA LEU A 349 20.14 -6.25 19.16
C LEU A 349 20.53 -7.46 20.01
N ASP A 350 21.82 -7.78 20.01
CA ASP A 350 22.34 -8.78 20.94
C ASP A 350 22.50 -8.21 22.36
N LEU A 351 22.90 -9.06 23.31
CA LEU A 351 23.10 -8.67 24.71
C LEU A 351 24.24 -7.65 24.91
N GLN A 352 25.07 -7.38 23.90
CA GLN A 352 26.13 -6.38 23.90
C GLN A 352 25.71 -5.11 23.14
N ASN A 353 24.45 -5.00 22.70
CA ASN A 353 23.94 -3.95 21.81
C ASN A 353 24.63 -3.90 20.43
N ASN A 354 25.22 -5.00 19.97
CA ASN A 354 25.59 -5.11 18.56
C ASN A 354 24.33 -5.33 17.72
N LEU A 355 24.34 -4.80 16.51
CA LEU A 355 23.25 -4.97 15.56
C LEU A 355 23.35 -6.36 14.92
N VAL A 356 22.30 -7.17 15.05
CA VAL A 356 22.17 -8.44 14.35
C VAL A 356 21.24 -8.23 13.16
N ILE A 357 21.68 -8.64 11.97
CA ILE A 357 20.95 -8.50 10.71
C ILE A 357 20.63 -9.91 10.18
N PHE A 358 19.40 -10.11 9.73
CA PHE A 358 18.97 -11.29 8.99
C PHE A 358 18.59 -10.89 7.56
N HIS A 359 19.20 -11.52 6.56
CA HIS A 359 18.99 -11.19 5.15
C HIS A 359 18.75 -12.42 4.28
N ARG A 360 18.07 -12.21 3.15
CA ARG A 360 17.70 -13.27 2.19
C ARG A 360 18.83 -13.65 1.20
N GLY A 361 19.93 -12.90 1.22
CA GLY A 361 21.07 -13.19 0.36
C GLY A 361 20.72 -13.10 -1.12
N ASP A 362 21.15 -14.08 -1.92
CA ASP A 362 20.82 -14.15 -3.35
C ASP A 362 19.36 -14.57 -3.63
N HIS A 363 18.60 -14.99 -2.61
CA HIS A 363 17.19 -15.29 -2.74
C HIS A 363 16.34 -14.02 -2.65
N VAL A 364 15.39 -13.89 -3.57
CA VAL A 364 14.44 -12.78 -3.61
C VAL A 364 13.06 -13.33 -3.32
N TRP A 365 12.35 -12.73 -2.35
CA TRP A 365 10.92 -12.98 -2.25
C TRP A 365 10.26 -12.15 -3.33
N ASP A 366 9.71 -12.83 -4.33
CA ASP A 366 8.95 -12.26 -5.42
C ASP A 366 7.52 -12.87 -5.57
N GLY A 367 6.74 -12.37 -6.53
CA GLY A 367 5.41 -12.90 -6.85
C GLY A 367 5.42 -14.34 -7.35
N ASN A 368 6.59 -14.86 -7.74
CA ASN A 368 6.80 -16.22 -8.24
C ASN A 368 7.28 -17.19 -7.15
N SER A 369 7.60 -16.68 -5.95
CA SER A 369 8.18 -17.46 -4.87
C SER A 369 7.22 -18.52 -4.33
N PHE A 370 5.92 -18.25 -4.34
CA PHE A 370 4.88 -19.15 -3.82
C PHE A 370 3.74 -19.32 -4.82
N ASP A 371 3.16 -20.52 -4.86
CA ASP A 371 1.87 -20.72 -5.53
C ASP A 371 0.70 -20.28 -4.66
N SER A 372 -0.52 -20.42 -5.19
CA SER A 372 -1.75 -20.08 -4.49
C SER A 372 -2.07 -20.99 -3.28
N MET A 373 -1.35 -22.09 -3.11
CA MET A 373 -1.40 -22.95 -1.94
C MET A 373 -0.31 -22.62 -0.91
N PHE A 374 0.41 -21.51 -1.11
CA PHE A 374 1.53 -21.03 -0.30
C PHE A 374 2.70 -22.02 -0.27
N VAL A 375 2.83 -22.84 -1.31
CA VAL A 375 3.95 -23.77 -1.46
C VAL A 375 5.08 -23.04 -2.15
N TYR A 376 6.28 -23.04 -1.55
CA TYR A 376 7.46 -22.43 -2.15
C TYR A 376 7.85 -23.12 -3.46
N GLN A 377 8.02 -22.35 -4.54
CA GLN A 377 8.22 -22.85 -5.90
C GLN A 377 9.70 -23.03 -6.26
N GLN A 378 10.58 -22.18 -5.73
CA GLN A 378 12.01 -22.16 -6.09
C GLN A 378 12.86 -23.17 -5.29
N ARG A 379 12.29 -24.32 -4.92
CA ARG A 379 12.97 -25.36 -4.09
C ARG A 379 14.25 -25.89 -4.72
N GLY A 380 14.32 -25.85 -6.05
CA GLY A 380 15.46 -26.32 -6.84
C GLY A 380 16.75 -25.50 -6.67
N LEU A 381 16.65 -24.27 -6.15
CA LEU A 381 17.82 -23.43 -5.85
C LEU A 381 18.67 -23.99 -4.70
N GLY A 382 18.06 -24.79 -3.81
CA GLY A 382 18.69 -25.18 -2.55
C GLY A 382 18.57 -24.10 -1.48
N PRO A 383 19.09 -24.34 -0.27
CA PRO A 383 19.16 -23.30 0.77
C PRO A 383 20.24 -22.26 0.42
N ILE A 384 20.11 -21.06 0.98
CA ILE A 384 21.05 -19.94 0.80
C ILE A 384 22.45 -20.39 1.22
N GLU A 385 23.41 -20.33 0.30
CA GLU A 385 24.78 -20.86 0.49
C GLU A 385 25.70 -19.94 1.29
N GLU A 386 25.31 -18.69 1.49
CA GLU A 386 26.05 -17.70 2.27
C GLU A 386 25.53 -17.56 3.70
N ASP A 387 26.32 -16.90 4.56
CA ASP A 387 25.87 -16.59 5.92
C ASP A 387 24.74 -15.54 5.86
N THR A 388 23.57 -15.87 6.39
CA THR A 388 22.38 -15.02 6.36
C THR A 388 22.22 -14.15 7.61
N ILE A 389 22.95 -14.46 8.69
CA ILE A 389 22.91 -13.75 9.97
C ILE A 389 24.25 -13.06 10.19
N LEU A 390 24.24 -11.73 10.29
CA LEU A 390 25.44 -10.91 10.47
C LEU A 390 25.35 -10.13 11.78
N VAL A 391 26.42 -10.16 12.58
CA VAL A 391 26.57 -9.30 13.76
C VAL A 391 27.47 -8.13 13.39
N ILE A 392 26.96 -6.91 13.57
CA ILE A 392 27.55 -5.67 13.11
C ILE A 392 27.92 -4.78 14.29
N ASP A 393 29.13 -4.22 14.25
CA ASP A 393 29.57 -3.21 15.21
C ASP A 393 28.75 -1.92 15.03
N PRO A 394 28.04 -1.46 16.08
CA PRO A 394 27.15 -0.31 15.99
C PRO A 394 27.88 1.02 15.74
N ASN A 395 29.21 1.09 15.89
CA ASN A 395 29.98 2.32 15.73
C ASN A 395 30.53 2.49 14.32
N ASN A 396 31.05 1.43 13.72
CA ASN A 396 31.78 1.47 12.45
C ASN A 396 31.17 0.60 11.33
N ALA A 397 30.06 -0.08 11.62
CA ALA A 397 29.36 -0.99 10.71
C ALA A 397 30.20 -2.18 10.21
N ALA A 398 31.28 -2.54 10.90
CA ALA A 398 32.07 -3.72 10.56
C ALA A 398 31.34 -5.01 10.96
N VAL A 399 31.45 -6.05 10.12
CA VAL A 399 30.98 -7.39 10.45
C VAL A 399 31.88 -8.00 11.52
N LEU A 400 31.32 -8.25 12.70
CA LEU A 400 32.00 -8.90 13.82
C LEU A 400 31.93 -10.43 13.70
N GLN A 401 30.77 -10.95 13.33
CA GLN A 401 30.50 -12.39 13.20
C GLN A 401 29.45 -12.64 12.11
N SER A 402 29.50 -13.82 11.49
CA SER A 402 28.54 -14.28 10.50
C SER A 402 28.18 -15.75 10.72
N SER A 403 26.92 -16.11 10.44
CA SER A 403 26.41 -17.48 10.57
C SER A 403 25.14 -17.68 9.72
N GLY A 404 24.55 -18.88 9.74
CA GLY A 404 23.28 -19.16 9.06
C GLY A 404 23.40 -19.83 7.68
N LYS A 405 24.63 -20.02 7.19
CA LYS A 405 24.91 -20.70 5.93
C LYS A 405 24.22 -22.06 5.80
N ASN A 406 23.57 -22.27 4.65
CA ASN A 406 22.86 -23.49 4.25
C ASN A 406 21.66 -23.87 5.15
N LEU A 407 21.12 -22.94 5.93
CA LEU A 407 19.98 -23.23 6.83
C LEU A 407 18.63 -22.75 6.29
N PHE A 408 18.61 -21.63 5.56
CA PHE A 408 17.40 -20.90 5.23
C PHE A 408 17.14 -20.86 3.72
N TYR A 409 15.88 -20.69 3.35
CA TYR A 409 15.42 -20.51 1.97
C TYR A 409 14.83 -19.11 1.77
N LEU A 410 14.08 -18.61 2.74
CA LEU A 410 13.50 -17.28 2.64
C LEU A 410 13.33 -16.67 4.05
N PRO A 411 14.44 -16.12 4.60
CA PRO A 411 14.47 -15.36 5.85
C PRO A 411 13.37 -14.30 5.97
N HIS A 412 12.79 -14.20 7.18
CA HIS A 412 11.82 -13.16 7.52
C HIS A 412 12.20 -12.45 8.83
N GLY A 413 11.59 -12.82 9.97
CA GLY A 413 11.78 -12.12 11.25
C GLY A 413 13.00 -12.60 12.04
N LEU A 414 13.52 -11.74 12.92
CA LEU A 414 14.66 -11.99 13.80
C LEU A 414 14.41 -11.35 15.17
N SER A 415 14.59 -12.12 16.24
CA SER A 415 14.68 -11.59 17.61
C SER A 415 15.77 -12.28 18.41
N VAL A 416 16.18 -11.65 19.51
CA VAL A 416 17.20 -12.20 20.43
C VAL A 416 16.56 -12.38 21.80
N ASP A 417 16.64 -13.59 22.37
CA ASP A 417 16.14 -13.84 23.71
C ASP A 417 17.12 -13.39 24.81
N LYS A 418 16.65 -13.36 26.06
CA LYS A 418 17.46 -12.92 27.21
C LYS A 418 18.72 -13.76 27.46
N ASP A 419 18.79 -14.97 26.89
CA ASP A 419 19.93 -15.87 27.01
C ASP A 419 20.90 -15.72 25.82
N GLY A 420 20.60 -14.79 24.90
CA GLY A 420 21.42 -14.49 23.73
C GLY A 420 21.19 -15.43 22.55
N ASN A 421 20.14 -16.26 22.57
CA ASN A 421 19.80 -17.11 21.43
C ASN A 421 19.05 -16.31 20.38
N TYR A 422 19.31 -16.63 19.11
CA TYR A 422 18.62 -16.01 17.99
C TYR A 422 17.37 -16.82 17.65
N TRP A 423 16.26 -16.12 17.50
CA TRP A 423 15.00 -16.68 17.06
C TRP A 423 14.66 -16.10 15.69
N VAL A 424 14.47 -16.97 14.71
CA VAL A 424 14.25 -16.56 13.32
C VAL A 424 13.11 -17.30 12.69
N THR A 425 12.43 -16.66 11.75
CA THR A 425 11.37 -17.27 10.93
C THR A 425 11.82 -17.41 9.49
N ASP A 426 11.41 -18.51 8.86
CA ASP A 426 11.61 -18.73 7.42
C ASP A 426 10.26 -19.05 6.79
N VAL A 427 9.85 -18.19 5.85
CA VAL A 427 8.52 -18.28 5.25
C VAL A 427 8.42 -19.38 4.19
N ALA A 428 9.53 -19.75 3.54
CA ALA A 428 9.56 -20.84 2.56
C ALA A 428 9.53 -22.21 3.26
N LEU A 429 10.26 -22.32 4.37
CA LEU A 429 10.25 -23.51 5.22
C LEU A 429 8.99 -23.61 6.07
N HIS A 430 8.26 -22.50 6.28
CA HIS A 430 7.14 -22.39 7.22
C HIS A 430 7.54 -22.80 8.64
N GLN A 431 8.72 -22.35 9.08
CA GLN A 431 9.33 -22.77 10.34
C GLN A 431 9.88 -21.60 11.14
N VAL A 432 10.01 -21.84 12.45
CA VAL A 432 10.67 -20.97 13.41
C VAL A 432 11.86 -21.73 13.99
N PHE A 433 13.01 -21.07 14.10
CA PHE A 433 14.26 -21.67 14.59
C PHE A 433 14.76 -20.93 15.82
N LYS A 434 15.23 -21.69 16.81
CA LYS A 434 16.10 -21.18 17.88
C LYS A 434 17.54 -21.57 17.56
N LEU A 435 18.45 -20.61 17.56
CA LEU A 435 19.87 -20.81 17.26
C LEU A 435 20.72 -20.31 18.43
N ASP A 436 21.79 -21.04 18.74
CA ASP A 436 22.86 -20.51 19.58
C ASP A 436 23.93 -19.91 18.68
N PRO A 437 24.20 -18.59 18.75
CA PRO A 437 25.20 -17.93 17.91
C PRO A 437 26.61 -18.49 18.07
N ASN A 438 26.91 -19.14 19.20
CA ASN A 438 28.23 -19.72 19.47
C ASN A 438 28.33 -21.19 19.07
N SER A 439 27.20 -21.83 18.74
CA SER A 439 27.15 -23.26 18.43
C SER A 439 27.32 -23.50 16.93
N LYS A 440 28.17 -24.47 16.60
CA LYS A 440 28.24 -25.04 15.24
C LYS A 440 27.23 -26.17 15.02
N GLY A 441 26.48 -26.54 16.06
CA GLY A 441 25.61 -27.71 16.09
C GLY A 441 24.16 -27.37 15.77
N GLY A 442 23.88 -26.88 14.55
CA GLY A 442 22.52 -26.68 14.02
C GLY A 442 21.55 -25.89 14.91
N PRO A 443 20.24 -25.88 14.57
CA PRO A 443 19.22 -25.25 15.40
C PRO A 443 18.99 -26.01 16.72
N LEU A 444 18.84 -25.27 17.83
CA LEU A 444 18.49 -25.79 19.15
C LEU A 444 17.03 -26.28 19.23
N LEU A 445 16.15 -25.58 18.51
CA LEU A 445 14.72 -25.89 18.43
C LEU A 445 14.21 -25.51 17.04
N ILE A 446 13.31 -26.33 16.50
CA ILE A 446 12.61 -26.06 15.26
C ILE A 446 11.11 -26.27 15.52
N LEU A 447 10.30 -25.25 15.20
CA LEU A 447 8.85 -25.31 15.25
C LEU A 447 8.31 -25.26 13.82
N GLY A 448 7.21 -25.98 13.55
CA GLY A 448 6.64 -26.09 12.20
C GLY A 448 7.16 -27.30 11.42
N ARG A 449 6.57 -27.55 10.25
CA ARG A 449 7.01 -28.60 9.32
C ARG A 449 7.58 -27.99 8.06
N SER A 450 8.84 -28.31 7.79
CA SER A 450 9.58 -27.85 6.63
C SER A 450 8.77 -28.02 5.34
N MET A 451 8.65 -26.93 4.57
CA MET A 451 8.07 -26.88 3.23
C MET A 451 6.60 -27.31 3.15
N GLN A 452 5.90 -27.33 4.29
CA GLN A 452 4.50 -27.76 4.42
C GLN A 452 3.65 -26.66 5.07
N PRO A 453 2.95 -25.83 4.28
CA PRO A 453 2.06 -24.82 4.82
C PRO A 453 0.86 -25.48 5.52
N GLY A 454 0.45 -24.92 6.66
CA GLY A 454 -0.71 -25.40 7.40
C GLY A 454 -1.13 -24.49 8.54
N SER A 455 -2.24 -24.85 9.19
CA SER A 455 -2.85 -24.05 10.25
C SER A 455 -3.23 -24.88 11.50
N ASP A 456 -2.66 -26.08 11.63
CA ASP A 456 -2.84 -26.90 12.82
C ASP A 456 -1.79 -26.55 13.90
N ARG A 457 -1.65 -27.39 14.93
CA ARG A 457 -0.74 -27.16 16.07
C ARG A 457 0.75 -27.35 15.74
N ASN A 458 1.06 -28.04 14.63
CA ASN A 458 2.41 -28.44 14.26
C ASN A 458 2.88 -27.78 12.95
N HIS A 459 2.01 -27.03 12.27
CA HIS A 459 2.30 -26.35 11.01
C HIS A 459 2.07 -24.85 11.14
N PHE A 460 2.90 -24.09 10.46
CA PHE A 460 2.69 -22.67 10.20
C PHE A 460 2.39 -22.47 8.71
N CYS A 461 1.96 -21.27 8.36
CA CYS A 461 1.81 -20.85 6.99
C CYS A 461 2.44 -19.47 6.87
N GLN A 462 3.72 -19.47 6.47
CA GLN A 462 4.59 -18.29 6.37
C GLN A 462 4.60 -17.48 7.69
N PRO A 463 5.23 -18.01 8.75
CA PRO A 463 5.33 -17.29 10.02
C PRO A 463 6.17 -16.02 9.85
N THR A 464 5.71 -14.93 10.46
CA THR A 464 6.29 -13.59 10.27
C THR A 464 7.31 -13.29 11.36
N ASP A 465 6.98 -13.43 12.63
CA ASP A 465 7.85 -12.98 13.71
C ASP A 465 7.73 -13.85 14.96
N VAL A 466 8.69 -13.73 15.86
CA VAL A 466 8.83 -14.51 17.08
C VAL A 466 9.31 -13.62 18.23
N ALA A 467 8.59 -13.67 19.36
CA ALA A 467 8.98 -12.99 20.59
C ALA A 467 9.04 -13.97 21.76
N VAL A 468 10.06 -13.85 22.60
CA VAL A 468 10.26 -14.74 23.76
C VAL A 468 10.19 -13.93 25.05
N ASP A 469 9.26 -14.31 25.91
CA ASP A 469 9.06 -13.68 27.20
C ASP A 469 10.30 -13.88 28.09
N PRO A 470 10.97 -12.80 28.53
CA PRO A 470 12.23 -12.93 29.26
C PRO A 470 12.06 -13.54 30.65
N ASP A 471 10.89 -13.41 31.27
CA ASP A 471 10.65 -13.89 32.63
C ASP A 471 10.28 -15.38 32.66
N THR A 472 9.47 -15.81 31.70
CA THR A 472 8.90 -17.17 31.65
C THR A 472 9.55 -18.07 30.60
N GLY A 473 10.22 -17.50 29.60
CA GLY A 473 10.72 -18.21 28.41
C GLY A 473 9.62 -18.65 27.44
N THR A 474 8.39 -18.17 27.63
CA THR A 474 7.26 -18.47 26.76
C THR A 474 7.50 -17.89 25.37
N ILE A 475 7.22 -18.69 24.33
CA ILE A 475 7.46 -18.30 22.94
C ILE A 475 6.13 -17.89 22.31
N TYR A 476 6.12 -16.75 21.64
CA TYR A 476 5.01 -16.25 20.84
C TYR A 476 5.43 -16.15 19.39
N VAL A 477 4.62 -16.69 18.48
CA VAL A 477 4.88 -16.68 17.03
C VAL A 477 3.69 -16.05 16.33
N SER A 478 3.94 -15.05 15.49
CA SER A 478 2.93 -14.54 14.56
C SER A 478 2.94 -15.37 13.28
N ASP A 479 1.79 -15.96 12.96
CA ASP A 479 1.59 -16.84 11.82
C ASP A 479 0.64 -16.13 10.85
N GLY A 480 1.21 -15.35 9.93
CA GLY A 480 0.57 -14.09 9.51
C GLY A 480 0.19 -13.90 8.04
N TYR A 481 0.92 -14.44 7.05
CA TYR A 481 0.56 -14.17 5.64
C TYR A 481 -0.68 -14.95 5.21
N CYS A 482 -0.66 -16.27 5.42
CA CYS A 482 -1.76 -17.15 5.07
C CYS A 482 -2.58 -17.64 6.27
N ASN A 483 -2.15 -17.29 7.48
CA ASN A 483 -2.93 -17.45 8.71
C ASN A 483 -3.18 -16.07 9.34
N SER A 484 -4.00 -16.01 10.39
CA SER A 484 -4.32 -14.75 11.10
C SER A 484 -4.35 -14.99 12.60
N ARG A 485 -3.26 -15.57 13.12
CA ARG A 485 -3.18 -16.03 14.52
C ARG A 485 -1.82 -15.75 15.15
N ILE A 486 -1.83 -15.64 16.47
CA ILE A 486 -0.65 -15.75 17.32
C ILE A 486 -0.67 -17.14 17.96
N VAL A 487 0.48 -17.82 17.95
CA VAL A 487 0.66 -19.15 18.51
C VAL A 487 1.62 -19.08 19.69
N GLN A 488 1.25 -19.70 20.81
CA GLN A 488 2.02 -19.71 22.04
C GLN A 488 2.59 -21.10 22.30
N PHE A 489 3.89 -21.16 22.59
CA PHE A 489 4.60 -22.38 22.95
C PHE A 489 5.29 -22.24 24.31
N SER A 490 5.53 -23.38 24.95
CA SER A 490 6.38 -23.47 26.14
C SER A 490 7.84 -23.17 25.77
N PRO A 491 8.72 -22.90 26.76
CA PRO A 491 10.16 -22.75 26.50
C PRO A 491 10.81 -23.97 25.83
N THR A 492 10.18 -25.15 25.92
CA THR A 492 10.63 -26.40 25.28
C THR A 492 10.03 -26.63 23.90
N GLY A 493 9.19 -25.72 23.40
CA GLY A 493 8.56 -25.81 22.08
C GLY A 493 7.25 -26.61 22.03
N GLU A 494 6.62 -26.89 23.17
CA GLU A 494 5.32 -27.55 23.21
C GLU A 494 4.19 -26.55 22.96
N PHE A 495 3.24 -26.88 22.07
CA PHE A 495 2.08 -26.04 21.79
C PHE A 495 1.24 -25.85 23.07
N ILE A 496 1.00 -24.59 23.46
CA ILE A 496 0.14 -24.23 24.59
C ILE A 496 -1.25 -23.85 24.07
N THR A 497 -1.32 -22.81 23.24
CA THR A 497 -2.59 -22.27 22.73
C THR A 497 -2.34 -21.41 21.48
N GLN A 498 -3.42 -20.95 20.87
CA GLN A 498 -3.42 -19.93 19.83
C GLN A 498 -4.63 -19.01 20.00
N TRP A 499 -4.54 -17.81 19.48
CA TRP A 499 -5.68 -16.89 19.34
C TRP A 499 -5.52 -16.02 18.11
N GLY A 500 -6.58 -15.34 17.70
CA GLY A 500 -6.64 -14.61 16.44
C GLY A 500 -7.61 -15.25 15.45
N GLU A 501 -8.35 -14.40 14.76
CA GLU A 501 -9.23 -14.77 13.66
C GLU A 501 -9.01 -13.82 12.49
N GLU A 502 -9.34 -14.26 11.28
CA GLU A 502 -9.25 -13.38 10.11
C GLU A 502 -10.20 -12.18 10.27
N SER A 503 -9.68 -10.98 10.02
CA SER A 503 -10.47 -9.76 10.10
C SER A 503 -11.40 -9.56 8.92
N SER A 504 -12.60 -9.04 9.19
CA SER A 504 -13.52 -8.59 8.13
C SER A 504 -13.03 -7.29 7.48
N ARG A 505 -13.19 -7.16 6.15
CA ARG A 505 -12.61 -6.07 5.34
C ARG A 505 -13.09 -4.66 5.70
N SER A 506 -14.23 -4.51 6.38
CA SER A 506 -14.84 -3.19 6.61
C SER A 506 -14.77 -2.71 8.06
N ASN A 507 -14.57 -3.58 9.05
CA ASN A 507 -14.48 -3.22 10.47
C ASN A 507 -13.81 -4.34 11.29
N PRO A 508 -12.47 -4.41 11.34
CA PRO A 508 -11.75 -5.46 12.03
C PRO A 508 -11.93 -5.31 13.56
N LYS A 509 -12.46 -6.35 14.24
CA LYS A 509 -12.68 -6.31 15.70
C LYS A 509 -11.39 -6.57 16.49
N PRO A 510 -11.34 -6.22 17.78
CA PRO A 510 -10.25 -6.62 18.66
C PRO A 510 -10.05 -8.14 18.64
N GLY A 511 -8.81 -8.59 18.52
CA GLY A 511 -8.45 -10.00 18.41
C GLY A 511 -8.65 -10.61 17.03
N GLN A 512 -9.09 -9.83 16.03
CA GLN A 512 -8.99 -10.21 14.62
C GLN A 512 -7.74 -9.61 13.99
N PHE A 513 -7.12 -10.34 13.07
CA PHE A 513 -5.93 -9.91 12.34
C PHE A 513 -6.12 -10.10 10.84
N SER A 514 -5.48 -9.25 10.05
CA SER A 514 -5.34 -9.49 8.62
C SER A 514 -3.99 -10.15 8.35
N VAL A 515 -2.89 -9.50 8.76
CA VAL A 515 -1.52 -10.03 8.74
C VAL A 515 -0.82 -9.61 10.03
N PRO A 516 -0.85 -10.43 11.11
CA PRO A 516 0.01 -10.19 12.26
C PRO A 516 1.47 -10.34 11.83
N HIS A 517 2.21 -9.24 11.77
CA HIS A 517 3.51 -9.18 11.09
C HIS A 517 4.70 -9.08 12.05
N SER A 518 4.57 -8.31 13.13
CA SER A 518 5.64 -8.07 14.10
C SER A 518 5.12 -8.08 15.54
N LEU A 519 5.97 -8.51 16.47
CA LEU A 519 5.67 -8.72 17.88
C LEU A 519 6.59 -7.90 18.78
N ALA A 520 6.01 -7.16 19.73
CA ALA A 520 6.76 -6.46 20.77
C ALA A 520 6.25 -6.85 22.16
N LEU A 521 7.15 -7.38 23.00
CA LEU A 521 6.84 -7.71 24.39
C LEU A 521 7.01 -6.49 25.30
N VAL A 522 6.15 -6.43 26.31
CA VAL A 522 6.15 -5.39 27.34
C VAL A 522 6.13 -6.07 28.71
N PRO A 523 7.28 -6.63 29.16
CA PRO A 523 7.31 -7.62 30.24
C PRO A 523 6.76 -7.10 31.57
N HIS A 524 7.16 -5.88 31.96
CA HIS A 524 6.70 -5.25 33.21
C HIS A 524 5.17 -5.02 33.29
N LEU A 525 4.45 -5.06 32.17
CA LEU A 525 2.98 -5.00 32.13
C LEU A 525 2.34 -6.34 31.78
N GLY A 526 3.13 -7.37 31.48
CA GLY A 526 2.64 -8.66 31.00
C GLY A 526 1.83 -8.52 29.71
N GLN A 527 2.32 -7.72 28.73
CA GLN A 527 1.62 -7.50 27.46
C GLN A 527 2.45 -7.92 26.25
N LEU A 528 1.76 -8.43 25.24
CA LEU A 528 2.27 -8.66 23.89
C LEU A 528 1.53 -7.73 22.92
N CYS A 529 2.26 -6.84 22.28
CA CYS A 529 1.73 -5.98 21.21
C CYS A 529 2.05 -6.59 19.85
N VAL A 530 1.09 -6.51 18.94
CA VAL A 530 1.13 -7.12 17.61
C VAL A 530 0.86 -6.05 16.57
N ALA A 531 1.79 -5.88 15.61
CA ALA A 531 1.55 -5.09 14.41
C ALA A 531 0.66 -5.88 13.46
N ASP A 532 -0.59 -5.43 13.29
CA ASP A 532 -1.57 -6.02 12.38
C ASP A 532 -1.47 -5.27 11.05
N ARG A 533 -0.49 -5.69 10.22
CA ARG A 533 0.04 -4.94 9.08
C ARG A 533 -1.07 -4.40 8.20
N GLU A 534 -1.85 -5.25 7.54
CA GLU A 534 -2.87 -4.80 6.59
C GLU A 534 -4.08 -4.09 7.21
N ASN A 535 -4.20 -4.04 8.55
CA ASN A 535 -5.22 -3.25 9.23
C ASN A 535 -4.68 -1.90 9.75
N GLY A 536 -3.40 -1.60 9.52
CA GLY A 536 -2.77 -0.32 9.88
C GLY A 536 -2.88 0.00 11.38
N ARG A 537 -2.76 -1.01 12.25
CA ARG A 537 -2.96 -0.87 13.69
C ARG A 537 -2.03 -1.77 14.51
N ILE A 538 -1.86 -1.42 15.78
CA ILE A 538 -1.15 -2.23 16.77
C ILE A 538 -2.15 -2.66 17.84
N GLN A 539 -2.22 -3.96 18.13
CA GLN A 539 -3.10 -4.49 19.17
C GLN A 539 -2.27 -5.10 20.31
N CYS A 540 -2.54 -4.74 21.56
CA CYS A 540 -1.86 -5.31 22.72
C CYS A 540 -2.79 -6.24 23.51
N PHE A 541 -2.25 -7.38 23.92
CA PHE A 541 -2.94 -8.43 24.66
C PHE A 541 -2.19 -8.77 25.94
N THR A 542 -2.90 -9.22 26.96
CA THR A 542 -2.26 -9.79 28.16
C THR A 542 -1.57 -11.12 27.82
N THR A 543 -0.37 -11.35 28.34
CA THR A 543 0.40 -12.57 28.04
C THR A 543 -0.17 -13.82 28.74
N ASP A 544 -0.92 -13.65 29.83
CA ASP A 544 -1.51 -14.72 30.64
C ASP A 544 -2.94 -15.08 30.20
N THR A 545 -3.85 -14.10 30.09
CA THR A 545 -5.25 -14.31 29.73
C THR A 545 -5.51 -14.23 28.24
N LYS A 546 -4.61 -13.62 27.46
CA LYS A 546 -4.76 -13.32 26.00
C LYS A 546 -5.93 -12.38 25.73
N GLU A 547 -6.32 -11.61 26.73
CA GLU A 547 -7.39 -10.63 26.61
C GLU A 547 -6.85 -9.37 25.93
N PHE A 548 -7.67 -8.81 25.06
CA PHE A 548 -7.37 -7.53 24.43
C PHE A 548 -7.28 -6.43 25.49
N VAL A 549 -6.16 -5.71 25.49
CA VAL A 549 -5.91 -4.59 26.40
C VAL A 549 -6.25 -3.28 25.71
N ARG A 550 -5.68 -3.05 24.52
CA ARG A 550 -5.82 -1.79 23.78
C ARG A 550 -5.40 -1.91 22.32
N GLU A 551 -5.83 -0.94 21.54
CA GLU A 551 -5.44 -0.72 20.15
C GLU A 551 -4.77 0.65 20.04
N ILE A 552 -3.65 0.71 19.32
CA ILE A 552 -3.02 1.95 18.87
C ILE A 552 -3.22 2.01 17.36
N LYS A 553 -3.97 3.02 16.92
CA LYS A 553 -4.26 3.26 15.52
C LYS A 553 -4.14 4.75 15.24
N HIS A 554 -3.31 5.10 14.27
CA HIS A 554 -3.12 6.48 13.86
C HIS A 554 -3.30 6.60 12.35
N ALA A 555 -3.92 7.70 11.89
CA ALA A 555 -4.07 7.94 10.45
C ALA A 555 -2.71 7.96 9.74
N SER A 556 -1.68 8.51 10.38
CA SER A 556 -0.32 8.59 9.83
C SER A 556 0.36 7.24 9.59
N PHE A 557 -0.13 6.14 10.18
CA PHE A 557 0.36 4.80 9.82
C PHE A 557 -0.04 4.42 8.38
N GLY A 558 -1.02 5.11 7.81
CA GLY A 558 -1.65 4.70 6.57
C GLY A 558 -2.31 3.33 6.74
N ARG A 559 -2.19 2.50 5.72
CA ARG A 559 -2.83 1.17 5.68
C ARG A 559 -1.97 0.07 6.30
N ASN A 560 -0.68 0.30 6.47
CA ASN A 560 0.28 -0.74 6.83
C ASN A 560 1.21 -0.35 7.98
N VAL A 561 1.25 -1.15 9.04
CA VAL A 561 2.31 -1.09 10.06
C VAL A 561 3.13 -2.37 9.97
N PHE A 562 4.38 -2.28 9.52
CA PHE A 562 5.20 -3.47 9.28
C PHE A 562 5.83 -3.99 10.56
N ALA A 563 6.57 -3.15 11.26
CA ALA A 563 7.32 -3.58 12.42
C ALA A 563 7.21 -2.62 13.60
N ILE A 564 7.33 -3.18 14.79
CA ILE A 564 7.24 -2.46 16.06
C ILE A 564 8.37 -2.89 17.01
N SER A 565 8.90 -1.95 17.79
CA SER A 565 9.89 -2.23 18.82
C SER A 565 9.57 -1.46 20.10
N TYR A 566 9.70 -2.10 21.24
CA TYR A 566 9.40 -1.51 22.54
C TYR A 566 10.66 -1.32 23.39
N ILE A 567 10.81 -0.14 23.97
CA ILE A 567 11.72 0.11 25.10
C ILE A 567 10.90 0.77 26.23
N PRO A 568 11.37 0.75 27.49
CA PRO A 568 10.62 1.31 28.61
C PRO A 568 10.06 2.72 28.33
N GLY A 569 8.73 2.81 28.23
CA GLY A 569 7.98 4.04 27.99
C GLY A 569 7.74 4.42 26.52
N LEU A 570 8.51 3.88 25.56
CA LEU A 570 8.43 4.25 24.14
C LEU A 570 8.14 3.04 23.25
N LEU A 571 7.27 3.27 22.26
CA LEU A 571 6.99 2.31 21.20
C LEU A 571 7.40 2.91 19.87
N PHE A 572 8.25 2.20 19.14
CA PHE A 572 8.65 2.55 17.79
C PHE A 572 7.85 1.73 16.79
N ALA A 573 7.54 2.32 15.65
CA ALA A 573 6.88 1.63 14.54
C ALA A 573 7.39 2.14 13.20
N VAL A 574 7.32 1.30 12.16
CA VAL A 574 7.53 1.70 10.76
C VAL A 574 6.31 1.31 9.92
N ASN A 575 5.88 2.20 9.04
CA ASN A 575 4.79 1.93 8.10
C ASN A 575 5.31 1.46 6.73
N GLY A 576 4.40 0.97 5.90
CA GLY A 576 4.69 0.53 4.54
C GLY A 576 4.53 1.58 3.47
N LYS A 577 4.96 1.24 2.26
CA LYS A 577 4.70 2.02 1.06
C LYS A 577 3.18 2.20 0.87
N PRO A 578 2.69 3.44 0.72
CA PRO A 578 1.28 3.70 0.45
C PRO A 578 0.81 3.01 -0.84
N PHE A 579 -0.44 2.52 -0.87
CA PHE A 579 -1.05 2.10 -2.14
C PHE A 579 -1.26 3.33 -3.05
N PHE A 580 -1.41 3.10 -4.35
CA PHE A 580 -1.58 4.17 -5.33
C PHE A 580 -2.76 5.09 -4.95
N GLY A 581 -2.46 6.29 -4.46
CA GLY A 581 -3.45 7.29 -4.01
C GLY A 581 -3.33 7.72 -2.56
N ASP A 582 -2.72 6.90 -1.69
CA ASP A 582 -2.49 7.26 -0.29
C ASP A 582 -1.34 8.28 -0.19
N GLN A 583 -1.50 9.31 0.65
CA GLN A 583 -0.52 10.40 0.84
C GLN A 583 0.39 10.21 2.05
N ASP A 584 0.22 9.12 2.81
CA ASP A 584 0.97 8.87 4.03
C ASP A 584 2.43 8.55 3.68
N PRO A 585 3.40 9.37 4.09
CA PRO A 585 4.79 9.11 3.78
C PRO A 585 5.28 7.87 4.53
N VAL A 586 6.16 7.11 3.89
CA VAL A 586 6.88 6.01 4.53
C VAL A 586 7.87 6.59 5.53
N GLN A 587 7.67 6.30 6.81
CA GLN A 587 8.39 6.89 7.92
C GLN A 587 8.32 6.00 9.17
N GLY A 588 9.23 6.27 10.10
CA GLY A 588 9.21 5.72 11.45
C GLY A 588 8.48 6.64 12.41
N PHE A 589 7.87 6.06 13.44
CA PHE A 589 7.11 6.75 14.47
C PHE A 589 7.70 6.43 15.82
N VAL A 590 7.78 7.44 16.68
CA VAL A 590 8.01 7.27 18.12
C VAL A 590 6.73 7.60 18.83
N MET A 591 6.27 6.70 19.69
CA MET A 591 5.03 6.86 20.44
C MET A 591 5.27 6.73 21.93
N ASN A 592 4.53 7.52 22.71
CA ASN A 592 4.41 7.27 24.13
C ASN A 592 3.59 6.00 24.33
N PHE A 593 4.16 4.98 24.97
CA PHE A 593 3.46 3.71 25.09
C PHE A 593 2.17 3.82 25.91
N SER A 594 2.16 4.66 26.95
CA SER A 594 1.02 4.81 27.87
C SER A 594 -0.16 5.54 27.21
N SER A 595 0.08 6.64 26.49
CA SER A 595 -1.00 7.38 25.81
C SER A 595 -1.32 6.82 24.42
N GLY A 596 -0.37 6.18 23.75
CA GLY A 596 -0.47 5.77 22.34
C GLY A 596 -0.32 6.92 21.35
N GLU A 597 0.02 8.12 21.82
CA GLU A 597 0.23 9.29 20.96
C GLU A 597 1.60 9.24 20.28
N ILE A 598 1.64 9.66 19.02
CA ILE A 598 2.89 9.90 18.29
C ILE A 598 3.52 11.17 18.85
N ILE A 599 4.75 11.04 19.34
CA ILE A 599 5.53 12.14 19.92
C ILE A 599 6.69 12.57 19.04
N ASP A 600 7.12 11.71 18.10
CA ASP A 600 8.06 12.08 17.05
C ASP A 600 7.92 11.20 15.81
N VAL A 601 8.46 11.67 14.68
CA VAL A 601 8.44 11.00 13.39
C VAL A 601 9.81 11.15 12.73
N PHE A 602 10.37 10.05 12.23
CA PHE A 602 11.71 10.03 11.65
C PHE A 602 11.73 9.34 10.29
N LYS A 603 12.68 9.74 9.44
CA LYS A 603 12.94 9.14 8.13
C LYS A 603 14.38 9.41 7.71
N PRO A 604 14.94 8.60 6.80
CA PRO A 604 16.25 8.90 6.23
C PRO A 604 16.26 10.28 5.56
N VAL A 605 17.33 11.02 5.78
CA VAL A 605 17.61 12.32 5.16
C VAL A 605 18.40 12.13 3.86
N ARG A 606 19.28 11.13 3.81
CA ARG A 606 20.14 10.86 2.63
C ARG A 606 19.39 10.20 1.47
N LYS A 607 18.42 9.33 1.77
CA LYS A 607 17.56 8.68 0.78
C LYS A 607 16.11 8.67 1.29
N HIS A 608 15.33 7.68 0.89
CA HIS A 608 14.00 7.42 1.38
C HIS A 608 13.93 5.96 1.82
N PHE A 609 12.99 5.66 2.73
CA PHE A 609 12.52 4.30 2.91
C PHE A 609 11.77 3.86 1.65
N ASP A 610 11.95 2.61 1.23
CA ASP A 610 11.13 1.99 0.17
C ASP A 610 10.26 0.87 0.77
N MET A 611 10.86 -0.05 1.53
CA MET A 611 10.13 -1.05 2.31
C MET A 611 10.82 -1.29 3.67
N PRO A 612 10.62 -0.40 4.67
CA PRO A 612 11.16 -0.61 6.01
C PRO A 612 10.40 -1.77 6.64
N HIS A 613 11.09 -2.90 6.71
CA HIS A 613 10.49 -4.21 6.95
C HIS A 613 10.57 -4.62 8.41
N ASP A 614 11.65 -4.24 9.10
CA ASP A 614 11.87 -4.55 10.50
C ASP A 614 12.56 -3.40 11.26
N ILE A 615 12.38 -3.35 12.59
CA ILE A 615 12.88 -2.29 13.47
C ILE A 615 13.36 -2.84 14.82
N ALA A 616 14.52 -2.35 15.29
CA ALA A 616 15.04 -2.63 16.61
C ALA A 616 15.49 -1.35 17.31
N ALA A 617 15.12 -1.19 18.58
CA ALA A 617 15.51 -0.04 19.40
C ALA A 617 16.29 -0.48 20.65
N SER A 618 17.39 0.19 20.95
CA SER A 618 18.16 -0.01 22.18
C SER A 618 17.64 0.88 23.31
N GLY A 619 17.97 0.51 24.55
CA GLY A 619 17.58 1.28 25.74
C GLY A 619 18.15 2.71 25.82
N ASP A 620 19.18 3.03 25.03
CA ASP A 620 19.73 4.39 24.91
C ASP A 620 19.03 5.25 23.84
N GLY A 621 18.01 4.71 23.17
CA GLY A 621 17.25 5.41 22.14
C GLY A 621 17.85 5.33 20.73
N THR A 622 18.91 4.54 20.51
CA THR A 622 19.36 4.21 19.16
C THR A 622 18.35 3.28 18.48
N VAL A 623 18.01 3.58 17.22
CA VAL A 623 17.03 2.82 16.45
C VAL A 623 17.66 2.35 15.15
N TYR A 624 17.47 1.08 14.82
CA TYR A 624 17.86 0.48 13.55
C TYR A 624 16.62 0.08 12.76
N VAL A 625 16.58 0.40 11.47
CA VAL A 625 15.50 -0.01 10.56
C VAL A 625 16.10 -0.76 9.39
N GLY A 626 15.70 -2.02 9.21
CA GLY A 626 16.04 -2.83 8.04
C GLY A 626 15.05 -2.55 6.91
N ASP A 627 15.58 -2.18 5.74
CA ASP A 627 14.78 -1.91 4.54
C ASP A 627 15.05 -2.99 3.48
N ALA A 628 14.02 -3.78 3.21
CA ALA A 628 14.11 -4.98 2.39
C ALA A 628 14.24 -4.68 0.90
N HIS A 629 13.71 -3.57 0.39
CA HIS A 629 13.80 -3.23 -1.03
C HIS A 629 15.09 -2.46 -1.37
N THR A 630 15.59 -1.66 -0.43
CA THR A 630 16.85 -0.92 -0.62
C THR A 630 18.08 -1.70 -0.18
N ASN A 631 17.92 -2.93 0.33
CA ASN A 631 18.98 -3.78 0.88
C ASN A 631 19.88 -3.03 1.88
N THR A 632 19.26 -2.19 2.72
CA THR A 632 19.97 -1.22 3.56
C THR A 632 19.48 -1.29 5.01
N VAL A 633 20.39 -1.11 5.97
CA VAL A 633 20.02 -0.77 7.35
C VAL A 633 20.28 0.71 7.62
N TRP A 634 19.28 1.36 8.22
CA TRP A 634 19.33 2.75 8.66
C TRP A 634 19.56 2.81 10.16
N LYS A 635 20.40 3.74 10.63
CA LYS A 635 20.62 4.00 12.06
C LYS A 635 20.13 5.41 12.39
N PHE A 636 19.39 5.51 13.48
CA PHE A 636 18.91 6.76 14.04
C PHE A 636 19.30 6.86 15.50
N THR A 637 19.49 8.10 15.98
CA THR A 637 19.88 8.40 17.36
C THR A 637 18.96 9.45 17.94
N LEU A 638 18.65 9.31 19.23
CA LEU A 638 17.87 10.30 19.96
C LEU A 638 18.76 11.52 20.29
N THR A 639 18.27 12.71 19.96
CA THR A 639 18.92 13.97 20.30
C THR A 639 18.01 14.85 21.15
N GLU A 640 18.59 15.52 22.15
CA GLU A 640 17.92 16.61 22.84
C GLU A 640 18.00 17.85 21.94
N LYS A 641 16.86 18.50 21.64
CA LYS A 641 16.87 19.74 20.85
C LYS A 641 17.70 20.81 21.58
N MET A 642 18.93 21.04 21.14
CA MET A 642 19.64 22.27 21.48
C MET A 642 19.00 23.43 20.71
N GLU A 643 18.16 24.24 21.37
CA GLU A 643 17.62 25.49 20.80
C GLU A 643 18.77 26.43 20.39
N HIS A 644 19.21 26.40 19.13
CA HIS A 644 19.95 27.51 18.54
C HIS A 644 18.97 28.66 18.21
N ARG A 645 18.59 29.44 19.22
CA ARG A 645 17.95 30.75 19.02
C ARG A 645 18.95 31.74 18.42
N SER A 646 19.07 31.73 17.09
CA SER A 646 19.73 32.81 16.35
C SER A 646 18.75 33.96 16.12
N VAL A 647 18.65 34.87 17.09
CA VAL A 647 17.94 36.15 16.91
C VAL A 647 18.86 37.10 16.14
N LYS A 648 18.53 37.41 14.88
CA LYS A 648 19.07 38.61 14.21
C LYS A 648 18.48 39.83 14.90
N LYS A 649 19.24 40.41 15.84
CA LYS A 649 19.06 41.80 16.28
C LYS A 649 20.28 42.61 15.85
N ALA A 650 20.00 43.86 15.51
CA ALA A 650 20.93 44.84 14.97
C ALA A 650 22.27 44.90 15.71
N GLY A 651 23.32 45.20 14.93
CA GLY A 651 24.72 45.02 15.27
C GLY A 651 25.18 45.58 16.60
N ILE A 652 26.16 44.86 17.16
CA ILE A 652 27.38 45.29 17.85
C ILE A 652 28.19 43.99 18.05
N GLU A 653 29.44 43.97 17.59
CA GLU A 653 30.41 42.93 17.92
C GLU A 653 30.89 43.13 19.35
N VAL A 654 30.85 42.06 20.17
CA VAL A 654 31.75 41.91 21.31
C VAL A 654 32.17 40.44 21.41
N GLN A 655 33.47 40.19 21.28
CA GLN A 655 34.12 38.94 21.68
C GLN A 655 34.23 38.90 23.20
N GLU A 656 34.01 37.74 23.83
CA GLU A 656 34.89 37.33 24.95
C GLU A 656 34.79 35.83 25.29
N THR A 657 35.96 35.28 25.61
CA THR A 657 36.32 33.90 25.96
C THR A 657 36.35 33.64 27.47
N LYS A 658 36.33 32.34 27.83
CA LYS A 658 36.76 31.62 29.08
C LYS A 658 35.60 31.06 29.91
N ALA A 659 35.51 29.74 30.14
CA ALA A 659 36.39 28.74 30.81
C ALA A 659 36.15 28.62 32.33
N ASP A 660 35.85 27.38 32.72
CA ASP A 660 35.97 26.67 34.01
C ASP A 660 35.33 27.24 35.28
N SER A 661 34.54 26.41 35.99
CA SER A 661 35.04 25.58 37.12
C SER A 661 33.92 25.03 38.04
N GLU A 662 34.28 23.89 38.63
CA GLU A 662 33.64 22.98 39.59
C GLU A 662 32.91 23.62 40.80
N HIS A 663 31.89 22.94 41.35
CA HIS A 663 31.98 22.29 42.67
C HIS A 663 30.73 21.51 43.11
N LYS A 664 30.98 20.31 43.66
CA LYS A 664 30.09 19.45 44.48
C LYS A 664 29.61 20.14 45.76
N LEU A 665 28.45 19.69 46.29
CA LEU A 665 28.25 19.35 47.72
C LEU A 665 26.97 18.54 47.97
N GLU A 666 27.12 17.44 48.71
CA GLU A 666 26.08 16.56 49.27
C GLU A 666 25.45 17.12 50.57
N ALA A 667 24.24 16.64 50.91
CA ALA A 667 23.77 16.15 52.23
C ALA A 667 22.22 16.28 52.29
N SER A 668 21.43 15.20 52.33
CA SER A 668 21.15 14.26 53.44
C SER A 668 20.09 14.73 54.47
N SER A 669 19.18 13.79 54.80
CA SER A 669 18.21 13.74 55.92
C SER A 669 16.83 14.39 55.66
N GLY A 670 15.68 13.80 56.00
CA GLY A 670 15.37 12.56 56.71
C GLY A 670 13.91 12.59 57.23
N ARG A 671 13.16 11.53 56.92
CA ARG A 671 12.09 10.85 57.72
C ARG A 671 10.76 11.53 58.15
N VAL A 672 9.66 10.81 57.80
CA VAL A 672 8.58 10.26 58.69
C VAL A 672 7.48 11.26 59.13
N LEU A 673 6.16 11.01 59.31
CA LEU A 673 5.21 9.90 59.62
C LEU A 673 3.83 10.36 59.03
N GLY A 674 2.91 9.53 58.51
CA GLY A 674 2.01 8.71 59.33
C GLY A 674 0.61 8.44 58.71
N ARG A 675 0.28 7.14 58.63
CA ARG A 675 -1.01 6.40 58.70
C ARG A 675 -2.36 7.11 58.51
N LEU A 676 -3.26 6.43 57.77
CA LEU A 676 -4.57 5.99 58.28
C LEU A 676 -5.11 4.74 57.51
N ARG A 677 -5.89 3.94 58.24
CA ARG A 677 -6.37 2.57 57.99
C ARG A 677 -7.82 2.61 57.50
N GLY A 678 -8.25 1.62 56.70
CA GLY A 678 -9.67 1.31 56.50
C GLY A 678 -9.89 -0.02 55.77
N LYS A 679 -10.44 -1.03 56.48
CA LYS A 679 -10.82 -2.36 56.00
C LYS A 679 -12.23 -2.37 55.38
N GLY A 680 -12.53 -3.31 54.49
CA GLY A 680 -13.90 -3.70 54.17
C GLY A 680 -14.02 -4.80 53.11
N SER A 681 -14.32 -6.01 53.58
CA SER A 681 -14.50 -7.29 52.87
C SER A 681 -15.88 -7.47 52.22
N GLY A 682 -15.98 -8.38 51.24
CA GLY A 682 -17.21 -9.16 51.00
C GLY A 682 -17.44 -9.55 49.53
N GLY A 683 -17.23 -10.82 49.19
CA GLY A 683 -17.50 -11.37 47.86
C GLY A 683 -18.96 -11.82 47.67
N LEU A 684 -19.28 -12.23 46.44
CA LEU A 684 -20.34 -13.18 46.12
C LEU A 684 -20.05 -13.84 44.76
N ASN A 685 -20.39 -15.13 44.72
CA ASN A 685 -20.14 -16.11 43.69
C ASN A 685 -21.51 -16.57 43.16
N LEU A 686 -21.67 -16.82 41.86
CA LEU A 686 -22.76 -17.64 41.28
C LEU A 686 -22.40 -17.98 39.82
N GLY A 687 -22.38 -19.27 39.50
CA GLY A 687 -21.88 -19.80 38.24
C GLY A 687 -22.92 -20.41 37.29
N ASN A 688 -22.38 -20.77 36.11
CA ASN A 688 -22.60 -21.91 35.21
C ASN A 688 -23.92 -22.19 34.44
N PHE A 689 -23.66 -22.83 33.27
CA PHE A 689 -24.47 -23.58 32.28
C PHE A 689 -24.85 -22.79 31.00
N PHE A 690 -24.59 -23.23 29.75
CA PHE A 690 -24.51 -24.57 29.12
C PHE A 690 -23.46 -24.69 27.98
N ALA A 691 -23.22 -25.95 27.57
CA ALA A 691 -22.22 -26.42 26.60
C ALA A 691 -22.74 -26.65 25.16
N SER A 692 -21.82 -26.47 24.19
CA SER A 692 -21.48 -27.30 23.00
C SER A 692 -22.57 -27.81 22.01
N ARG A 693 -22.38 -27.51 20.70
CA ARG A 693 -22.02 -28.53 19.67
C ARG A 693 -21.55 -27.95 18.31
N LYS A 694 -20.66 -28.74 17.69
CA LYS A 694 -19.86 -28.64 16.45
C LYS A 694 -20.64 -28.48 15.12
N GLY A 695 -19.96 -27.97 14.08
CA GLY A 695 -20.19 -28.39 12.68
C GLY A 695 -19.55 -27.57 11.54
N TYR A 696 -18.39 -28.05 11.05
CA TYR A 696 -17.85 -28.00 9.68
C TYR A 696 -17.34 -26.69 9.00
N SER A 697 -16.16 -26.88 8.39
CA SER A 697 -15.28 -25.96 7.66
C SER A 697 -15.51 -26.00 6.15
N ARG A 698 -15.25 -24.89 5.46
CA ARG A 698 -14.84 -24.86 4.05
C ARG A 698 -13.83 -23.73 3.81
N LYS A 699 -12.67 -24.08 3.25
CA LYS A 699 -11.50 -23.25 2.91
C LYS A 699 -11.67 -22.54 1.56
N GLY A 700 -11.00 -21.39 1.40
CA GLY A 700 -10.02 -21.17 0.31
C GLY A 700 -10.24 -19.98 -0.65
N PHE A 701 -9.16 -19.20 -0.83
CA PHE A 701 -8.75 -18.33 -1.97
C PHE A 701 -9.25 -16.86 -1.97
N ASP A 702 -8.43 -15.81 -2.19
CA ASP A 702 -7.02 -15.64 -2.60
C ASP A 702 -6.36 -14.45 -1.85
N ARG A 703 -5.08 -14.58 -1.46
CA ARG A 703 -4.23 -13.51 -0.89
C ARG A 703 -2.90 -13.50 -1.64
N LEU A 704 -2.63 -12.45 -2.41
CA LEU A 704 -1.32 -12.17 -3.00
C LEU A 704 -0.52 -11.29 -2.05
N SER A 705 0.67 -11.74 -1.68
CA SER A 705 1.61 -11.03 -0.79
C SER A 705 2.27 -9.87 -1.54
N THR A 706 2.28 -8.69 -0.93
CA THR A 706 2.84 -7.44 -1.48
C THR A 706 4.36 -7.34 -1.42
N GLU A 707 5.06 -8.35 -0.90
CA GLU A 707 6.53 -8.31 -0.75
C GLU A 707 7.31 -8.73 -1.98
N GLY A 708 6.61 -9.23 -3.01
CA GLY A 708 7.29 -9.88 -4.10
C GLY A 708 7.08 -9.34 -5.52
N SER A 709 6.18 -8.40 -5.75
CA SER A 709 5.89 -7.96 -7.11
C SER A 709 6.79 -6.79 -7.53
N ASP A 710 8.12 -6.93 -7.54
CA ASP A 710 9.04 -5.88 -8.00
C ASP A 710 10.39 -6.45 -8.51
N GLN A 711 10.38 -7.33 -9.53
CA GLN A 711 11.49 -7.52 -10.48
C GLN A 711 11.10 -8.56 -11.55
N GLU A 712 10.94 -8.15 -12.81
CA GLU A 712 10.97 -9.10 -13.93
C GLU A 712 12.06 -8.69 -14.91
N LYS A 713 12.94 -9.65 -15.20
CA LYS A 713 13.89 -9.63 -16.30
C LYS A 713 13.81 -10.95 -17.05
N ASP A 714 14.14 -10.80 -18.32
CA ASP A 714 13.86 -11.63 -19.49
C ASP A 714 14.67 -12.94 -19.64
N GLU A 715 14.18 -13.71 -20.63
CA GLU A 715 14.85 -14.69 -21.52
C GLU A 715 14.87 -16.17 -21.10
N ASP A 716 14.82 -17.17 -21.98
CA ASP A 716 14.19 -17.46 -23.30
C ASP A 716 14.55 -18.96 -23.58
N ASP A 717 13.92 -19.54 -24.61
CA ASP A 717 14.13 -20.89 -25.20
C ASP A 717 13.63 -22.11 -24.38
N GLY A 718 12.84 -23.06 -24.92
CA GLY A 718 12.28 -23.26 -26.25
C GLY A 718 11.57 -24.63 -26.32
N SER A 719 10.34 -24.61 -26.87
CA SER A 719 9.59 -25.58 -27.71
C SER A 719 10.02 -27.07 -27.76
N GLU A 720 9.17 -28.11 -27.79
CA GLU A 720 8.02 -28.48 -28.68
C GLU A 720 7.28 -29.66 -28.00
N SER A 721 5.97 -29.67 -27.76
CA SER A 721 4.79 -29.91 -28.62
C SER A 721 4.55 -31.34 -29.14
N GLU A 722 3.40 -31.89 -28.73
CA GLU A 722 2.35 -32.59 -29.52
C GLU A 722 1.94 -34.01 -29.09
N GLU A 723 0.63 -34.14 -28.86
CA GLU A 723 -0.14 -35.37 -28.74
C GLU A 723 -0.56 -35.85 -30.14
N GLU A 724 -0.49 -37.15 -30.43
CA GLU A 724 -1.44 -37.78 -31.37
C GLU A 724 -1.67 -39.26 -31.05
N TYR A 725 -2.95 -39.66 -31.10
CA TYR A 725 -3.49 -40.97 -30.75
C TYR A 725 -3.65 -41.84 -32.00
N SER A 726 -3.23 -43.11 -31.99
CA SER A 726 -3.72 -44.17 -32.89
C SER A 726 -3.48 -45.60 -32.35
N ALA A 727 -4.42 -46.50 -32.67
CA ALA A 727 -4.78 -47.77 -32.02
C ALA A 727 -3.79 -48.96 -32.10
N PRO A 728 -4.00 -50.08 -31.35
CA PRO A 728 -2.98 -51.12 -31.11
C PRO A 728 -3.17 -52.46 -31.87
N LEU A 729 -2.07 -53.24 -31.99
CA LEU A 729 -1.90 -54.73 -31.93
C LEU A 729 -0.58 -55.17 -32.64
N PRO A 730 0.03 -56.36 -32.42
CA PRO A 730 0.03 -57.29 -31.28
C PRO A 730 1.46 -57.71 -30.80
N ALA A 731 1.53 -58.49 -29.71
CA ALA A 731 2.76 -58.96 -29.04
C ALA A 731 3.56 -60.04 -29.83
N PRO A 732 4.89 -60.18 -29.61
CA PRO A 732 5.76 -61.08 -30.37
C PRO A 732 5.99 -62.45 -29.71
N SER A 733 6.21 -63.47 -30.55
CA SER A 733 6.62 -64.84 -30.20
C SER A 733 8.14 -64.96 -29.99
N LEU A 734 8.54 -65.68 -28.94
CA LEU A 734 9.90 -66.15 -28.65
C LEU A 734 10.33 -67.29 -29.61
N PRO A 735 11.62 -67.42 -29.96
CA PRO A 735 12.15 -68.57 -30.67
C PRO A 735 12.62 -69.68 -29.70
N SER A 736 12.51 -70.92 -30.19
CA SER A 736 12.87 -72.17 -29.54
C SER A 736 14.36 -72.53 -29.66
N SER A 737 14.89 -73.07 -28.57
CA SER A 737 15.85 -74.18 -28.53
C SER A 737 15.77 -74.86 -27.17
#